data_AF-A0A537I297-F1
#
_entry.id   AF-A0A537I297-F1
#
_cell.length_a   1.000
_cell.length_b   1.000
_cell.length_c   1.000
_cell.angle_alpha   90.00
_cell.angle_beta   90.00
_cell.angle_gamma   90.00
#
_symmetry.space_group_name_H-M   'P 1'
#
loop_
_entity.id
_entity.type
_entity.pdbx_description
1 polymer ?
#
loop_
_entity_poly.entity_id
_entity_poly.type
_entity_poly.pdbx_seq_one_letter_code
_entity_poly.pdbx_strand_id
1 'polypeptide(L)'
;MRPTKLSLDPRWFQVIFQAIFLSYGIFFLSWNADWLHYIISIGGCLMFQYSADSIKAKRFLRINEFDRWGFSVLISAMSLCLLLKTNYWYISLLAAFLTVTSKYIFRFNHKHLFNPSAFGIIAVMLLTKEAWLSPGQWGSNTVIFFGVITLGTIVVTRVQKLDISLAFLLTFIGLLYWRQVYVLGWPMDHFLHSISTGSLLLFTFFMISDPRTSPNHPVARILWAMLIAVVAFYLAAFKWKYNTVIWVLVAAAPLVPLLDAVFKSKEFKWTTTTLSFNLIYKLKQIVMKPILKKGAAAIILMAMISHEAAAFCGFYVSKADGTLKNKTSQVIIVRDGNRNVITMYNDFKGNLKDFAMVVPVPVVLQKKDIKVVEQSIFNTLNEYSKPRLVEYYDQNPCDQREYYKSMRDSQGAMSEVVVTANGIKKKQETVKIEARYLVGEYDILILSAKESTGLKTWLDENGYKIPDGAEEVLEPYIKSNLKFFVVKVNEAEKKKLPGNFLRPIQISFSSPKFMLPIRLGMANADGDQDMIVYAFTKKGRIEATNYRTISLPTGKNVPLFVKNNFGNFYANLFQHQWDKEGKALAMLEYAWDVSPKNYVKCDPCVATAPSTQDLVQAGVWWINRDWNDYGDVDQQEEDYSDKVYFTRLHVRYNRKSFPQDLMFQVTPNIENYQARYVITHPATGDFACDAGKKYLKELKQRRADEMEMLTYLTGKNYSDWDVVIEEPEEKYIPVEAKYATLAPLINDKSKRDKGVLYATIGIVGLISLAGFRRKGKSS
;
A
#
# COMPACT_ATOMS: atom_id res chain seq x y z
N MET A 1 6.86 2.33 -55.36
CA MET A 1 5.59 2.83 -54.75
C MET A 1 5.88 4.10 -53.96
N ARG A 2 4.97 5.09 -53.92
CA ARG A 2 5.13 6.27 -53.03
C ARG A 2 4.87 5.84 -51.58
N PRO A 3 5.71 6.22 -50.59
CA PRO A 3 5.43 5.91 -49.19
C PRO A 3 4.23 6.71 -48.69
N THR A 4 3.23 6.01 -48.14
CA THR A 4 2.04 6.63 -47.54
C THR A 4 2.40 7.35 -46.25
N LYS A 5 2.49 8.69 -46.30
CA LYS A 5 2.74 9.53 -45.13
C LYS A 5 1.53 9.50 -44.18
N LEU A 6 1.62 8.71 -43.12
CA LEU A 6 0.62 8.73 -42.04
C LEU A 6 0.92 9.90 -41.10
N SER A 7 0.02 10.88 -41.04
CA SER A 7 0.06 11.99 -40.07
C SER A 7 -0.74 11.60 -38.82
N LEU A 8 -0.05 11.38 -37.71
CA LEU A 8 -0.66 11.09 -36.41
C LEU A 8 -0.66 12.35 -35.53
N ASP A 9 -1.72 12.55 -34.75
CA ASP A 9 -1.74 13.59 -33.70
C ASP A 9 -0.89 13.11 -32.51
N PRO A 10 0.13 13.89 -32.07
CA PRO A 10 0.95 13.62 -30.89
C PRO A 10 0.19 13.21 -29.61
N ARG A 11 -1.06 13.67 -29.43
CA ARG A 11 -1.90 13.37 -28.27
C ARG A 11 -2.31 11.89 -28.18
N TRP A 12 -2.37 11.17 -29.30
CA TRP A 12 -2.64 9.72 -29.32
C TRP A 12 -1.61 8.92 -28.52
N PHE A 13 -0.32 9.27 -28.64
CA PHE A 13 0.73 8.59 -27.86
C PHE A 13 0.46 8.70 -26.36
N GLN A 14 0.03 9.88 -25.89
CA GLN A 14 -0.20 10.11 -24.46
C GLN A 14 -1.39 9.29 -23.94
N VAL A 15 -2.53 9.33 -24.64
CA VAL A 15 -3.72 8.55 -24.26
C VAL A 15 -3.44 7.04 -24.33
N ILE A 16 -2.84 6.56 -25.42
CA ILE A 16 -2.53 5.13 -25.61
C ILE A 16 -1.53 4.66 -24.55
N PHE A 17 -0.48 5.42 -24.27
CA PHE A 17 0.50 5.05 -23.25
C PHE A 17 -0.13 4.96 -21.86
N GLN A 18 -0.89 5.99 -21.43
CA GLN A 18 -1.53 5.99 -20.11
C GLN A 18 -2.60 4.89 -19.98
N ALA A 19 -3.35 4.62 -21.06
CA ALA A 19 -4.30 3.51 -21.11
C ALA A 19 -3.60 2.15 -20.98
N ILE A 20 -2.52 1.90 -21.74
CA ILE A 20 -1.72 0.65 -21.62
C ILE A 20 -1.14 0.51 -20.21
N PHE A 21 -0.64 1.60 -19.62
CA PHE A 21 -0.07 1.57 -18.27
C PHE A 21 -1.13 1.27 -17.19
N LEU A 22 -2.33 1.85 -17.30
CA LEU A 22 -3.48 1.54 -16.44
C LEU A 22 -3.97 0.09 -16.63
N SER A 23 -4.10 -0.37 -17.88
CA SER A 23 -4.46 -1.76 -18.20
C SER A 23 -3.41 -2.75 -17.71
N TYR A 24 -2.13 -2.43 -17.77
CA TYR A 24 -1.06 -3.28 -17.24
C TYR A 24 -1.17 -3.41 -15.71
N GLY A 25 -1.45 -2.30 -15.01
CA GLY A 25 -1.76 -2.31 -13.59
C GLY A 25 -2.93 -3.24 -13.24
N ILE A 26 -4.06 -3.10 -13.94
CA ILE A 26 -5.27 -3.89 -13.71
C ILE A 26 -5.06 -5.38 -14.04
N PHE A 27 -4.56 -5.71 -15.23
CA PHE A 27 -4.56 -7.11 -15.73
C PHE A 27 -3.31 -7.91 -15.36
N PHE A 28 -2.14 -7.27 -15.19
CA PHE A 28 -0.87 -7.97 -14.93
C PHE A 28 -0.37 -7.76 -13.51
N LEU A 29 -0.52 -6.54 -12.95
CA LEU A 29 -0.23 -6.28 -11.52
C LEU A 29 -1.45 -6.47 -10.61
N SER A 30 -2.53 -7.07 -11.14
CA SER A 30 -3.75 -7.44 -10.40
C SER A 30 -4.33 -6.34 -9.50
N TRP A 31 -4.22 -5.07 -9.91
CA TRP A 31 -4.78 -3.96 -9.14
C TRP A 31 -6.27 -4.17 -8.92
N ASN A 32 -6.73 -3.98 -7.68
CA ASN A 32 -8.16 -3.93 -7.40
C ASN A 32 -8.77 -2.75 -8.19
N ALA A 33 -9.58 -3.08 -9.19
CA ALA A 33 -9.97 -2.15 -10.24
C ALA A 33 -11.18 -1.33 -9.80
N ASP A 34 -10.91 -0.07 -9.46
CA ASP A 34 -11.91 0.90 -9.00
C ASP A 34 -12.75 1.44 -10.17
N TRP A 35 -13.59 0.57 -10.73
CA TRP A 35 -14.38 0.84 -11.93
C TRP A 35 -15.31 2.04 -11.76
N LEU A 36 -15.91 2.23 -10.58
CA LEU A 36 -16.80 3.36 -10.33
C LEU A 36 -16.04 4.69 -10.44
N HIS A 37 -14.90 4.82 -9.77
CA HIS A 37 -14.12 6.06 -9.81
C HIS A 37 -13.43 6.26 -11.17
N TYR A 38 -13.06 5.20 -11.88
CA TYR A 38 -12.56 5.31 -13.26
C TYR A 38 -13.64 5.81 -14.22
N ILE A 39 -14.84 5.20 -14.21
CA ILE A 39 -15.97 5.60 -15.05
C ILE A 39 -16.38 7.04 -14.77
N ILE A 40 -16.45 7.46 -13.49
CA ILE A 40 -16.82 8.82 -13.11
C ILE A 40 -15.72 9.83 -13.46
N SER A 41 -14.44 9.50 -13.27
CA SER A 41 -13.33 10.39 -13.65
C SER A 41 -13.30 10.63 -15.16
N ILE A 42 -13.51 9.58 -15.97
CA ILE A 42 -13.53 9.67 -17.44
C ILE A 42 -14.80 10.32 -17.96
N GLY A 43 -15.97 9.83 -17.54
CA GLY A 43 -17.28 10.31 -17.95
C GLY A 43 -17.53 11.76 -17.54
N GLY A 44 -17.22 12.11 -16.28
CA GLY A 44 -17.30 13.49 -15.79
C GLY A 44 -16.36 14.42 -16.58
N CYS A 45 -15.11 14.02 -16.80
CA CYS A 45 -14.17 14.80 -17.62
C CYS A 45 -14.71 15.06 -19.03
N LEU A 46 -15.19 14.02 -19.73
CA LEU A 46 -15.75 14.15 -21.07
C LEU A 46 -17.01 15.03 -21.07
N MET A 47 -17.92 14.84 -20.10
CA MET A 47 -19.17 15.60 -19.98
C MET A 47 -18.90 17.09 -19.71
N PHE A 48 -18.08 17.44 -18.71
CA PHE A 48 -17.76 18.84 -18.41
C PHE A 48 -17.01 19.51 -19.58
N GLN A 49 -16.09 18.80 -20.25
CA GLN A 49 -15.37 19.32 -21.41
C GLN A 49 -16.31 19.57 -22.60
N TYR A 50 -17.21 18.62 -22.89
CA TYR A 50 -18.24 18.74 -23.93
C TYR A 50 -19.16 19.94 -23.66
N SER A 51 -19.67 20.08 -22.44
CA SER A 51 -20.53 21.20 -22.05
C SER A 51 -19.81 22.53 -22.19
N ALA A 52 -18.59 22.65 -21.68
CA ALA A 52 -17.82 23.90 -21.71
C ALA A 52 -17.45 24.34 -23.14
N ASP A 53 -16.99 23.43 -24.01
CA ASP A 53 -16.72 23.76 -25.41
C ASP A 53 -18.03 24.00 -26.21
N SER A 54 -19.15 23.34 -25.89
CA SER A 54 -20.45 23.59 -26.52
C SER A 54 -21.01 24.98 -26.16
N ILE A 55 -20.96 25.36 -24.87
CA ILE A 55 -21.32 26.71 -24.40
C ILE A 55 -20.47 27.76 -25.11
N LYS A 56 -19.15 27.55 -25.17
CA LYS A 56 -18.21 28.43 -25.86
C LYS A 56 -18.46 28.52 -27.37
N ALA A 57 -18.88 27.44 -28.00
CA ALA A 57 -19.26 27.40 -29.41
C ALA A 57 -20.69 27.95 -29.68
N LYS A 58 -21.44 28.29 -28.64
CA LYS A 58 -22.88 28.66 -28.68
C LYS A 58 -23.76 27.61 -29.40
N ARG A 59 -23.34 26.34 -29.41
CA ARG A 59 -24.08 25.21 -30.01
C ARG A 59 -23.65 23.89 -29.40
N PHE A 60 -24.52 22.89 -29.46
CA PHE A 60 -24.10 21.51 -29.22
C PHE A 60 -23.07 21.05 -30.26
N LEU A 61 -22.00 20.41 -29.80
CA LEU A 61 -20.99 19.79 -30.65
C LEU A 61 -21.46 18.41 -31.12
N ARG A 62 -21.08 17.99 -32.32
CA ARG A 62 -21.39 16.63 -32.79
C ARG A 62 -20.35 15.64 -32.24
N ILE A 63 -20.75 14.38 -32.03
CA ILE A 63 -19.84 13.30 -31.61
C ILE A 63 -18.65 13.18 -32.59
N ASN A 64 -18.92 13.33 -33.90
CA ASN A 64 -17.91 13.30 -34.95
C ASN A 64 -16.90 14.49 -34.90
N GLU A 65 -17.06 15.45 -33.98
CA GLU A 65 -16.11 16.52 -33.71
C GLU A 65 -15.14 16.20 -32.55
N PHE A 66 -15.08 14.94 -32.08
CA PHE A 66 -14.29 14.50 -30.92
C PHE A 66 -12.83 15.00 -30.92
N ASP A 67 -12.18 15.05 -32.10
CA ASP A 67 -10.82 15.57 -32.29
C ASP A 67 -10.59 16.98 -31.73
N ARG A 68 -11.65 17.79 -31.68
CA ARG A 68 -11.68 19.17 -31.18
C ARG A 68 -11.75 19.26 -29.66
N TRP A 69 -12.57 18.42 -29.01
CA TRP A 69 -12.90 18.53 -27.58
C TRP A 69 -12.38 17.37 -26.72
N GLY A 70 -12.49 16.11 -27.18
CA GLY A 70 -12.29 14.91 -26.37
C GLY A 70 -10.83 14.60 -25.98
N PHE A 71 -9.90 14.53 -26.93
CA PHE A 71 -8.52 14.07 -26.63
C PHE A 71 -7.79 14.88 -25.56
N SER A 72 -8.05 16.19 -25.47
CA SER A 72 -7.40 17.05 -24.47
C SER A 72 -7.91 16.86 -23.05
N VAL A 73 -9.03 16.16 -22.83
CA VAL A 73 -9.51 15.79 -21.49
C VAL A 73 -9.27 14.33 -21.17
N LEU A 74 -9.23 13.44 -22.16
CA LEU A 74 -8.84 12.03 -21.97
C LEU A 74 -7.49 11.88 -21.26
N ILE A 75 -6.47 12.65 -21.66
CA ILE A 75 -5.13 12.66 -21.01
C ILE A 75 -5.24 13.06 -19.53
N SER A 76 -6.05 14.07 -19.22
CA SER A 76 -6.30 14.51 -17.84
C SER A 76 -7.06 13.45 -17.04
N ALA A 77 -8.08 12.81 -17.63
CA ALA A 77 -8.87 11.76 -17.00
C ALA A 77 -8.04 10.50 -16.70
N MET A 78 -7.22 10.04 -17.65
CA MET A 78 -6.28 8.93 -17.42
C MET A 78 -5.31 9.25 -16.27
N SER A 79 -4.84 10.51 -16.19
CA SER A 79 -3.99 10.97 -15.09
C SER A 79 -4.71 10.97 -13.74
N LEU A 80 -6.03 11.25 -13.69
CA LEU A 80 -6.84 11.07 -12.48
C LEU A 80 -6.95 9.59 -12.10
N CYS A 81 -7.35 8.72 -13.02
CA CYS A 81 -7.52 7.27 -12.76
C CYS A 81 -6.24 6.60 -12.25
N LEU A 82 -5.07 7.03 -12.75
CA LEU A 82 -3.77 6.49 -12.35
C LEU A 82 -3.28 6.98 -10.98
N LEU A 83 -3.66 8.19 -10.54
CA LEU A 83 -3.01 8.85 -9.39
C LEU A 83 -3.94 9.09 -8.20
N LEU A 84 -5.18 9.52 -8.45
CA LEU A 84 -6.13 9.94 -7.42
C LEU A 84 -6.79 8.72 -6.76
N LYS A 85 -6.87 8.74 -5.43
CA LYS A 85 -7.67 7.79 -4.63
C LYS A 85 -8.56 8.55 -3.65
N THR A 86 -9.80 8.07 -3.50
CA THR A 86 -10.84 8.57 -2.59
C THR A 86 -11.95 7.53 -2.55
N ASN A 87 -12.70 7.43 -1.45
CA ASN A 87 -13.79 6.45 -1.29
C ASN A 87 -15.14 6.97 -1.79
N TYR A 88 -15.18 8.25 -2.18
CA TYR A 88 -16.42 8.97 -2.45
C TYR A 88 -16.52 9.32 -3.93
N TRP A 89 -17.49 8.72 -4.61
CA TRP A 89 -17.74 8.90 -6.04
C TRP A 89 -17.87 10.38 -6.44
N TYR A 90 -18.48 11.20 -5.58
CA TYR A 90 -18.67 12.64 -5.81
C TYR A 90 -17.36 13.43 -5.74
N ILE A 91 -16.32 12.93 -5.05
CA ILE A 91 -15.00 13.57 -5.01
C ILE A 91 -14.22 13.28 -6.29
N SER A 92 -14.36 12.10 -6.90
CA SER A 92 -13.88 11.86 -8.27
C SER A 92 -14.60 12.72 -9.30
N LEU A 93 -15.92 12.95 -9.14
CA LEU A 93 -16.66 13.87 -10.01
C LEU A 93 -16.21 15.32 -9.81
N LEU A 94 -15.98 15.76 -8.57
CA LEU A 94 -15.45 17.08 -8.24
C LEU A 94 -14.02 17.26 -8.78
N ALA A 95 -13.17 16.24 -8.69
CA ALA A 95 -11.82 16.25 -9.27
C ALA A 95 -11.88 16.41 -10.79
N ALA A 96 -12.78 15.68 -11.47
CA ALA A 96 -13.02 15.84 -12.90
C ALA A 96 -13.54 17.25 -13.25
N PHE A 97 -14.47 17.80 -12.45
CA PHE A 97 -14.96 19.17 -12.62
C PHE A 97 -13.83 20.20 -12.48
N LEU A 98 -13.06 20.16 -11.39
CA LEU A 98 -11.94 21.10 -11.15
C LEU A 98 -10.82 20.93 -12.18
N THR A 99 -10.56 19.71 -12.64
CA THR A 99 -9.66 19.42 -13.76
C THR A 99 -10.12 20.04 -15.06
N VAL A 100 -11.42 20.02 -15.39
CA VAL A 100 -11.91 20.66 -16.62
C VAL A 100 -11.99 22.18 -16.44
N THR A 101 -12.64 22.66 -15.39
CA THR A 101 -12.92 24.08 -15.14
C THR A 101 -11.64 24.92 -15.00
N SER A 102 -10.57 24.37 -14.43
CA SER A 102 -9.26 25.03 -14.38
C SER A 102 -8.68 25.38 -15.75
N LYS A 103 -8.97 24.59 -16.80
CA LYS A 103 -8.60 24.90 -18.20
C LYS A 103 -9.29 26.14 -18.73
N TYR A 104 -10.42 26.56 -18.16
CA TYR A 104 -11.24 27.66 -18.67
C TYR A 104 -11.07 28.94 -17.88
N ILE A 105 -11.12 28.85 -16.54
CA ILE A 105 -10.99 30.01 -15.64
C ILE A 105 -9.55 30.52 -15.62
N PHE A 106 -8.58 29.65 -15.35
CA PHE A 106 -7.19 30.05 -15.14
C PHE A 106 -6.41 30.08 -16.45
N ARG A 107 -6.62 31.14 -17.24
CA ARG A 107 -5.91 31.40 -18.50
C ARG A 107 -5.12 32.70 -18.46
N PHE A 108 -3.97 32.70 -19.13
CA PHE A 108 -3.16 33.88 -19.39
C PHE A 108 -2.57 33.75 -20.80
N ASN A 109 -2.66 34.79 -21.64
CA ASN A 109 -2.20 34.78 -23.04
C ASN A 109 -2.51 33.46 -23.79
N HIS A 110 -3.79 33.06 -23.80
CA HIS A 110 -4.32 31.85 -24.42
C HIS A 110 -3.74 30.49 -23.95
N LYS A 111 -2.82 30.47 -22.98
CA LYS A 111 -2.38 29.26 -22.24
C LYS A 111 -3.33 28.92 -21.08
N HIS A 112 -3.18 27.71 -20.56
CA HIS A 112 -3.71 27.35 -19.24
C HIS A 112 -2.63 27.65 -18.20
N LEU A 113 -3.01 28.16 -17.02
CA LEU A 113 -2.04 28.47 -15.97
C LEU A 113 -1.50 27.20 -15.31
N PHE A 114 -2.40 26.32 -14.85
CA PHE A 114 -2.08 25.09 -14.13
C PHE A 114 -2.16 23.86 -15.04
N ASN A 115 -1.37 22.80 -14.74
CA ASN A 115 -1.62 21.47 -15.30
C ASN A 115 -3.01 20.99 -14.82
N PRO A 116 -3.96 20.69 -15.74
CA PRO A 116 -5.37 20.48 -15.37
C PRO A 116 -5.59 19.32 -14.38
N SER A 117 -4.93 18.19 -14.60
CA SER A 117 -4.99 17.01 -13.74
C SER A 117 -4.31 17.25 -12.39
N ALA A 118 -3.13 17.86 -12.36
CA ALA A 118 -2.45 18.19 -11.11
C ALA A 118 -3.26 19.18 -10.26
N PHE A 119 -3.86 20.20 -10.88
CA PHE A 119 -4.74 21.13 -10.19
C PHE A 119 -5.97 20.43 -9.60
N GLY A 120 -6.68 19.60 -10.37
CA GLY A 120 -7.86 18.89 -9.88
C GLY A 120 -7.56 17.98 -8.69
N ILE A 121 -6.44 17.23 -8.75
CA ILE A 121 -5.95 16.38 -7.64
C ILE A 121 -5.67 17.24 -6.39
N ILE A 122 -4.80 18.24 -6.50
CA ILE A 122 -4.39 19.06 -5.35
C ILE A 122 -5.56 19.85 -4.77
N ALA A 123 -6.48 20.33 -5.61
CA ALA A 123 -7.66 21.04 -5.16
C ALA A 123 -8.62 20.14 -4.34
N VAL A 124 -8.91 18.91 -4.77
CA VAL A 124 -9.76 18.02 -3.95
C VAL A 124 -9.05 17.57 -2.67
N MET A 125 -7.73 17.33 -2.71
CA MET A 125 -6.94 16.99 -1.53
C MET A 125 -6.96 18.12 -0.47
N LEU A 126 -6.92 19.39 -0.89
CA LEU A 126 -7.02 20.54 0.01
C LEU A 126 -8.45 20.83 0.49
N LEU A 127 -9.42 20.85 -0.42
CA LEU A 127 -10.80 21.25 -0.14
C LEU A 127 -11.55 20.21 0.68
N THR A 128 -11.41 18.92 0.32
CA THR A 128 -12.15 17.85 1.00
C THR A 128 -11.36 17.25 2.16
N LYS A 129 -10.04 17.09 2.00
CA LYS A 129 -9.17 16.23 2.84
C LYS A 129 -9.52 14.73 2.78
N GLU A 130 -10.53 14.37 1.99
CA GLU A 130 -11.09 13.02 1.80
C GLU A 130 -10.52 12.33 0.53
N ALA A 131 -9.38 12.79 0.03
CA ALA A 131 -8.69 12.28 -1.15
C ALA A 131 -7.16 12.25 -0.94
N TRP A 132 -6.48 11.29 -1.57
CA TRP A 132 -5.03 11.13 -1.48
C TRP A 132 -4.39 10.65 -2.79
N LEU A 133 -3.05 10.61 -2.78
CA LEU A 133 -2.18 10.09 -3.83
C LEU A 133 -1.49 8.83 -3.29
N SER A 134 -1.53 7.74 -4.06
CA SER A 134 -0.86 6.47 -3.70
C SER A 134 0.34 6.22 -4.63
N PRO A 135 1.57 6.63 -4.27
CA PRO A 135 2.74 6.62 -5.18
C PRO A 135 3.43 5.25 -5.36
N GLY A 136 3.01 4.21 -4.63
CA GLY A 136 3.63 2.88 -4.65
C GLY A 136 3.02 1.84 -5.61
N GLN A 137 1.88 2.10 -6.27
CA GLN A 137 1.04 1.02 -6.84
C GLN A 137 1.68 0.18 -7.98
N TRP A 138 2.72 0.69 -8.65
CA TRP A 138 3.21 0.18 -9.93
C TRP A 138 4.33 -0.87 -9.89
N GLY A 139 5.08 -0.97 -8.79
CA GLY A 139 6.30 -1.81 -8.70
C GLY A 139 7.49 -1.23 -9.49
N SER A 140 8.67 -1.24 -8.86
CA SER A 140 9.89 -0.55 -9.36
C SER A 140 10.30 -0.96 -10.78
N ASN A 141 10.42 -2.28 -11.03
CA ASN A 141 10.81 -2.83 -12.33
C ASN A 141 9.86 -2.40 -13.46
N THR A 142 8.55 -2.38 -13.20
CA THR A 142 7.53 -1.92 -14.15
C THR A 142 7.73 -0.44 -14.48
N VAL A 143 7.95 0.40 -13.48
CA VAL A 143 8.13 1.85 -13.67
C VAL A 143 9.37 2.14 -14.49
N ILE A 144 10.49 1.44 -14.25
CA ILE A 144 11.72 1.57 -15.04
C ILE A 144 11.45 1.19 -16.51
N PHE A 145 10.83 0.02 -16.74
CA PHE A 145 10.50 -0.47 -18.09
C PHE A 145 9.62 0.51 -18.87
N PHE A 146 8.51 0.94 -18.27
CA PHE A 146 7.61 1.92 -18.88
C PHE A 146 8.27 3.30 -19.05
N GLY A 147 9.16 3.70 -18.14
CA GLY A 147 9.96 4.94 -18.25
C GLY A 147 10.93 4.95 -19.42
N VAL A 148 11.68 3.85 -19.62
CA VAL A 148 12.59 3.70 -20.77
C VAL A 148 11.80 3.72 -22.08
N ILE A 149 10.64 3.05 -22.15
CA ILE A 149 9.76 3.09 -23.33
C ILE A 149 9.20 4.50 -23.58
N THR A 150 8.80 5.21 -22.51
CA THR A 150 8.28 6.59 -22.61
C THR A 150 9.34 7.51 -23.18
N LEU A 151 10.52 7.54 -22.55
CA LEU A 151 11.64 8.39 -22.93
C LEU A 151 12.10 8.08 -24.36
N GLY A 152 12.30 6.81 -24.69
CA GLY A 152 12.67 6.37 -26.04
C GLY A 152 11.65 6.79 -27.10
N THR A 153 10.36 6.64 -26.82
CA THR A 153 9.29 7.04 -27.76
C THR A 153 9.23 8.56 -27.93
N ILE A 154 9.38 9.35 -26.87
CA ILE A 154 9.42 10.82 -26.98
C ILE A 154 10.68 11.28 -27.73
N VAL A 155 11.85 10.67 -27.51
CA VAL A 155 13.09 10.94 -28.25
C VAL A 155 12.93 10.67 -29.75
N VAL A 156 12.28 9.56 -30.12
CA VAL A 156 12.02 9.19 -31.52
C VAL A 156 10.98 10.11 -32.19
N THR A 157 9.89 10.43 -31.49
CA THR A 157 8.73 11.13 -32.07
C THR A 157 8.78 12.66 -31.95
N ARG A 158 9.61 13.18 -31.04
CA ARG A 158 9.71 14.61 -30.64
C ARG A 158 8.36 15.25 -30.26
N VAL A 159 7.45 14.43 -29.72
CA VAL A 159 6.07 14.77 -29.33
C VAL A 159 5.99 15.71 -28.13
N GLN A 160 7.02 15.79 -27.29
CA GLN A 160 7.06 16.65 -26.11
C GLN A 160 8.40 17.40 -25.97
N LYS A 161 8.38 18.41 -25.11
CA LYS A 161 9.52 19.25 -24.71
C LYS A 161 10.51 18.46 -23.83
N LEU A 162 11.37 17.65 -24.44
CA LEU A 162 12.34 16.79 -23.72
C LEU A 162 13.30 17.55 -22.81
N ASP A 163 13.66 18.78 -23.16
CA ASP A 163 14.51 19.66 -22.36
C ASP A 163 13.98 19.88 -20.94
N ILE A 164 12.66 20.02 -20.77
CA ILE A 164 12.04 20.25 -19.46
C ILE A 164 12.02 18.98 -18.60
N SER A 165 11.72 17.82 -19.21
CA SER A 165 11.72 16.51 -18.53
C SER A 165 13.14 16.09 -18.15
N LEU A 166 14.13 16.30 -19.03
CA LEU A 166 15.53 15.98 -18.77
C LEU A 166 16.14 16.91 -17.73
N ALA A 167 15.88 18.22 -17.78
CA ALA A 167 16.33 19.15 -16.75
C ALA A 167 15.76 18.78 -15.37
N PHE A 168 14.45 18.50 -15.28
CA PHE A 168 13.83 18.05 -14.04
C PHE A 168 14.44 16.72 -13.54
N LEU A 169 14.54 15.70 -14.39
CA LEU A 169 15.10 14.40 -14.00
C LEU A 169 16.55 14.51 -13.55
N LEU A 170 17.42 15.15 -14.33
CA LEU A 170 18.85 15.23 -14.01
C LEU A 170 19.09 16.00 -12.70
N THR A 171 18.35 17.08 -12.45
CA THR A 171 18.44 17.80 -11.17
C THR A 171 17.82 17.01 -10.01
N PHE A 172 16.62 16.44 -10.17
CA PHE A 172 15.93 15.73 -9.08
C PHE A 172 16.65 14.42 -8.71
N ILE A 173 17.01 13.61 -9.70
CA ILE A 173 17.79 12.39 -9.52
C ILE A 173 19.22 12.72 -9.06
N GLY A 174 19.84 13.78 -9.58
CA GLY A 174 21.17 14.23 -9.13
C GLY A 174 21.18 14.66 -7.66
N LEU A 175 20.16 15.40 -7.20
CA LEU A 175 20.00 15.77 -5.78
C LEU A 175 19.68 14.57 -4.89
N LEU A 176 18.86 13.63 -5.38
CA LEU A 176 18.61 12.36 -4.67
C LEU A 176 19.87 11.50 -4.58
N TYR A 177 20.68 11.42 -5.64
CA TYR A 177 21.96 10.70 -5.63
C TYR A 177 22.96 11.35 -4.69
N TRP A 178 23.15 12.67 -4.82
CA TRP A 178 24.03 13.46 -3.95
C TRP A 178 23.65 13.28 -2.47
N ARG A 179 22.36 13.36 -2.13
CA ARG A 179 21.93 13.13 -0.74
C ARG A 179 22.05 11.66 -0.34
N GLN A 180 21.39 10.74 -1.05
CA GLN A 180 21.25 9.36 -0.59
C GLN A 180 22.56 8.59 -0.67
N VAL A 181 23.22 8.60 -1.82
CA VAL A 181 24.44 7.79 -2.05
C VAL A 181 25.68 8.53 -1.53
N TYR A 182 25.90 9.78 -1.98
CA TYR A 182 27.16 10.49 -1.68
C TYR A 182 27.26 11.05 -0.25
N VAL A 183 26.23 11.75 0.24
CA VAL A 183 26.23 12.29 1.62
C VAL A 183 25.82 11.23 2.65
N LEU A 184 24.73 10.49 2.38
CA LEU A 184 24.15 9.56 3.35
C LEU A 184 24.74 8.15 3.29
N GLY A 185 25.53 7.79 2.26
CA GLY A 185 26.17 6.47 2.15
C GLY A 185 25.20 5.32 1.85
N TRP A 186 23.96 5.60 1.45
CA TRP A 186 22.94 4.58 1.27
C TRP A 186 23.20 3.73 0.02
N PRO A 187 22.94 2.41 0.08
CA PRO A 187 23.20 1.51 -1.03
C PRO A 187 22.35 1.84 -2.27
N MET A 188 22.85 1.40 -3.44
CA MET A 188 22.35 1.83 -4.75
C MET A 188 20.90 1.39 -5.02
N ASP A 189 20.47 0.28 -4.42
CA ASP A 189 19.11 -0.25 -4.50
C ASP A 189 18.07 0.69 -3.86
N HIS A 190 18.38 1.32 -2.72
CA HIS A 190 17.56 2.37 -2.12
C HIS A 190 17.36 3.54 -3.10
N PHE A 191 18.43 3.97 -3.75
CA PHE A 191 18.41 5.06 -4.71
C PHE A 191 17.57 4.70 -5.96
N LEU A 192 17.79 3.50 -6.51
CA LEU A 192 16.99 2.97 -7.62
C LEU A 192 15.50 2.87 -7.25
N HIS A 193 15.16 2.38 -6.05
CA HIS A 193 13.77 2.32 -5.58
C HIS A 193 13.15 3.72 -5.46
N SER A 194 13.91 4.69 -4.90
CA SER A 194 13.47 6.08 -4.72
C SER A 194 13.07 6.78 -6.04
N ILE A 195 13.76 6.46 -7.14
CA ILE A 195 13.49 7.06 -8.46
C ILE A 195 12.51 6.23 -9.32
N SER A 196 12.09 5.06 -8.85
CA SER A 196 11.23 4.12 -9.59
C SER A 196 9.76 4.17 -9.17
N THR A 197 9.24 5.37 -8.87
CA THR A 197 7.83 5.58 -8.51
C THR A 197 6.98 6.00 -9.71
N GLY A 198 5.80 5.41 -9.86
CA GLY A 198 4.91 5.68 -11.00
C GLY A 198 4.36 7.11 -11.02
N SER A 199 4.27 7.74 -9.84
CA SER A 199 3.97 9.17 -9.73
C SER A 199 5.08 10.06 -10.32
N LEU A 200 6.36 9.75 -10.10
CA LEU A 200 7.48 10.48 -10.70
C LEU A 200 7.53 10.29 -12.22
N LEU A 201 7.23 9.08 -12.71
CA LEU A 201 7.10 8.79 -14.14
C LEU A 201 6.00 9.65 -14.80
N LEU A 202 4.77 9.59 -14.24
CA LEU A 202 3.62 10.28 -14.79
C LEU A 202 3.78 11.81 -14.70
N PHE A 203 4.36 12.30 -13.61
CA PHE A 203 4.74 13.69 -13.44
C PHE A 203 5.68 14.17 -14.56
N THR A 204 6.79 13.45 -14.76
CA THR A 204 7.90 13.84 -15.63
C THR A 204 7.51 13.91 -17.11
N PHE A 205 6.68 12.97 -17.57
CA PHE A 205 6.34 12.83 -18.99
C PHE A 205 4.90 13.19 -19.34
N PHE A 206 4.03 13.52 -18.39
CA PHE A 206 2.65 13.93 -18.70
C PHE A 206 2.13 15.14 -17.91
N MET A 207 2.89 15.66 -16.93
CA MET A 207 2.52 16.88 -16.20
C MET A 207 3.47 18.05 -16.44
N ILE A 208 4.76 17.91 -16.14
CA ILE A 208 5.75 18.99 -16.30
C ILE A 208 6.10 19.24 -17.77
N SER A 209 5.93 18.23 -18.63
CA SER A 209 6.21 18.30 -20.08
C SER A 209 5.11 18.93 -20.93
N ASP A 210 3.95 19.27 -20.35
CA ASP A 210 2.80 19.82 -21.08
C ASP A 210 3.17 21.18 -21.72
N PRO A 211 3.14 21.30 -23.07
CA PRO A 211 3.49 22.54 -23.75
C PRO A 211 2.50 23.70 -23.50
N ARG A 212 1.29 23.43 -23.00
CA ARG A 212 0.27 24.46 -22.70
C ARG A 212 0.48 25.16 -21.35
N THR A 213 1.21 24.55 -20.41
CA THR A 213 1.41 25.05 -19.04
C THR A 213 2.88 25.27 -18.69
N SER A 214 3.82 24.81 -19.52
CA SER A 214 5.25 25.12 -19.40
C SER A 214 5.63 26.43 -20.12
N PRO A 215 6.71 27.12 -19.72
CA PRO A 215 7.25 28.28 -20.45
C PRO A 215 7.54 27.97 -21.95
N ASN A 216 7.55 28.99 -22.80
CA ASN A 216 7.88 28.88 -24.22
C ASN A 216 9.39 28.73 -24.42
N HIS A 217 10.18 29.68 -23.90
CA HIS A 217 11.62 29.72 -24.12
C HIS A 217 12.35 28.51 -23.50
N PRO A 218 13.34 27.88 -24.19
CA PRO A 218 14.02 26.69 -23.67
C PRO A 218 14.77 26.96 -22.37
N VAL A 219 15.49 28.09 -22.24
CA VAL A 219 16.21 28.44 -21.01
C VAL A 219 15.25 28.64 -19.83
N ALA A 220 14.11 29.29 -20.06
CA ALA A 220 13.09 29.51 -19.02
C ALA A 220 12.48 28.17 -18.55
N ARG A 221 12.28 27.22 -19.47
CA ARG A 221 11.83 25.85 -19.14
C ARG A 221 12.85 25.11 -18.29
N ILE A 222 14.13 25.15 -18.66
CA ILE A 222 15.21 24.50 -17.91
C ILE A 222 15.30 25.10 -16.49
N LEU A 223 15.34 26.43 -16.35
CA LEU A 223 15.35 27.11 -15.05
C LEU A 223 14.14 26.73 -14.17
N TRP A 224 12.93 26.74 -14.73
CA TRP A 224 11.69 26.37 -14.02
C TRP A 224 11.66 24.88 -13.62
N ALA A 225 12.15 23.99 -14.48
CA ALA A 225 12.28 22.56 -14.17
C ALA A 225 13.27 22.30 -13.03
N MET A 226 14.42 22.97 -13.03
CA MET A 226 15.41 22.89 -11.95
C MET A 226 14.85 23.48 -10.64
N LEU A 227 14.13 24.60 -10.68
CA LEU A 227 13.46 25.17 -9.51
C LEU A 227 12.46 24.18 -8.89
N ILE A 228 11.59 23.57 -9.71
CA ILE A 228 10.64 22.56 -9.25
C ILE A 228 11.38 21.35 -8.65
N ALA A 229 12.44 20.87 -9.30
CA ALA A 229 13.26 19.77 -8.79
C ALA A 229 13.88 20.09 -7.42
N VAL A 230 14.53 21.25 -7.27
CA VAL A 230 15.16 21.69 -6.01
C VAL A 230 14.15 21.81 -4.87
N VAL A 231 13.01 22.47 -5.11
CA VAL A 231 11.99 22.67 -4.06
C VAL A 231 11.27 21.36 -3.71
N ALA A 232 10.92 20.52 -4.70
CA ALA A 232 10.30 19.23 -4.45
C ALA A 232 11.25 18.27 -3.71
N PHE A 233 12.54 18.28 -4.06
CA PHE A 233 13.59 17.56 -3.34
C PHE A 233 13.70 18.06 -1.89
N TYR A 234 13.80 19.38 -1.67
CA TYR A 234 13.93 19.94 -0.32
C TYR A 234 12.76 19.56 0.59
N LEU A 235 11.53 19.65 0.07
CA LEU A 235 10.32 19.29 0.83
C LEU A 235 10.25 17.79 1.15
N ALA A 236 10.71 16.91 0.26
CA ALA A 236 10.75 15.46 0.51
C ALA A 236 11.89 15.10 1.48
N ALA A 237 13.11 15.56 1.19
CA ALA A 237 14.34 15.21 1.89
C ALA A 237 14.46 15.78 3.31
N PHE A 238 14.01 17.03 3.52
CA PHE A 238 14.22 17.75 4.78
C PHE A 238 12.93 18.14 5.50
N LYS A 239 11.79 18.23 4.81
CA LYS A 239 10.48 18.50 5.42
C LYS A 239 9.53 17.29 5.46
N TRP A 240 10.01 16.12 5.04
CA TRP A 240 9.32 14.82 5.16
C TRP A 240 7.89 14.86 4.57
N LYS A 241 7.73 15.58 3.44
CA LYS A 241 6.46 15.69 2.71
C LYS A 241 6.41 14.67 1.58
N TYR A 242 5.23 14.07 1.37
CA TYR A 242 4.98 13.08 0.33
C TYR A 242 4.44 13.74 -0.96
N ASN A 243 4.66 13.10 -2.11
CA ASN A 243 4.15 13.52 -3.42
C ASN A 243 4.53 14.96 -3.86
N THR A 244 5.65 15.48 -3.37
CA THR A 244 6.01 16.92 -3.45
C THR A 244 6.10 17.47 -4.86
N VAL A 245 6.47 16.66 -5.85
CA VAL A 245 6.59 17.08 -7.25
C VAL A 245 5.27 17.66 -7.80
N ILE A 246 4.12 17.04 -7.48
CA ILE A 246 2.79 17.50 -7.93
C ILE A 246 2.40 18.79 -7.20
N TRP A 247 2.61 18.84 -5.87
CA TRP A 247 2.37 20.05 -5.06
C TRP A 247 3.15 21.27 -5.58
N VAL A 248 4.45 21.09 -5.83
CA VAL A 248 5.34 22.18 -6.26
C VAL A 248 5.03 22.64 -7.69
N LEU A 249 4.64 21.73 -8.60
CA LEU A 249 4.18 22.11 -9.94
C LEU A 249 2.94 23.00 -9.91
N VAL A 250 1.95 22.70 -9.07
CA VAL A 250 0.75 23.54 -8.93
C VAL A 250 1.11 24.89 -8.27
N ALA A 251 1.94 24.88 -7.23
CA ALA A 251 2.36 26.10 -6.53
C ALA A 251 3.26 27.02 -7.38
N ALA A 252 4.10 26.48 -8.27
CA ALA A 252 5.02 27.22 -9.14
C ALA A 252 4.41 27.63 -10.49
N ALA A 253 3.19 27.20 -10.81
CA ALA A 253 2.49 27.55 -12.05
C ALA A 253 2.28 29.07 -12.26
N PRO A 254 1.95 29.89 -11.23
CA PRO A 254 1.85 31.35 -11.37
C PRO A 254 3.13 32.06 -11.83
N LEU A 255 4.29 31.41 -11.75
CA LEU A 255 5.57 31.96 -12.25
C LEU A 255 5.71 31.84 -13.79
N VAL A 256 4.94 30.96 -14.44
CA VAL A 256 5.08 30.71 -15.89
C VAL A 256 4.73 31.94 -16.75
N PRO A 257 3.64 32.70 -16.49
CA PRO A 257 3.39 33.97 -17.17
C PRO A 257 4.51 35.00 -17.03
N LEU A 258 5.14 35.09 -15.85
CA LEU A 258 6.26 35.99 -15.60
C LEU A 258 7.50 35.57 -16.41
N LEU A 259 7.79 34.27 -16.43
CA LEU A 259 8.88 33.70 -17.23
C LEU A 259 8.65 33.89 -18.74
N ASP A 260 7.42 33.76 -19.24
CA ASP A 260 7.10 34.03 -20.65
C ASP A 260 7.13 35.53 -21.01
N ALA A 261 6.89 36.43 -20.05
CA ALA A 261 7.01 37.87 -20.24
C ALA A 261 8.50 38.32 -20.32
N VAL A 262 9.35 37.76 -19.46
CA VAL A 262 10.81 37.99 -19.46
C VAL A 262 11.48 37.33 -20.66
N PHE A 263 11.27 36.02 -20.84
CA PHE A 263 11.89 35.23 -21.91
C PHE A 263 10.95 35.10 -23.13
N LYS A 264 10.77 36.20 -23.85
CA LYS A 264 9.91 36.27 -25.04
C LYS A 264 10.28 35.19 -26.06
N SER A 265 9.32 34.36 -26.44
CA SER A 265 9.51 33.29 -27.43
C SER A 265 8.17 32.90 -28.08
N LYS A 266 8.22 32.26 -29.26
CA LYS A 266 7.02 31.85 -30.00
C LYS A 266 6.25 30.76 -29.24
N GLU A 267 4.92 30.85 -29.25
CA GLU A 267 4.06 29.81 -28.67
C GLU A 267 4.26 28.45 -29.35
N PHE A 268 4.17 27.38 -28.56
CA PHE A 268 4.15 26.02 -29.07
C PHE A 268 2.86 25.74 -29.85
N LYS A 269 3.01 25.29 -31.09
CA LYS A 269 1.92 24.76 -31.93
C LYS A 269 2.17 23.28 -32.20
N TRP A 270 1.14 22.44 -32.03
CA TRP A 270 1.20 21.04 -32.43
C TRP A 270 1.41 20.95 -33.94
N THR A 271 2.49 20.29 -34.36
CA THR A 271 2.76 19.96 -35.76
C THR A 271 2.61 18.45 -35.96
N THR A 272 2.06 18.04 -37.11
CA THR A 272 1.90 16.62 -37.44
C THR A 272 3.22 16.01 -37.90
N THR A 273 3.91 15.31 -37.00
CA THR A 273 5.15 14.59 -37.30
C THR A 273 4.87 13.45 -38.28
N THR A 274 5.44 13.51 -39.49
CA THR A 274 5.40 12.38 -40.44
C THR A 274 6.45 11.35 -40.05
N LEU A 275 6.04 10.20 -39.50
CA LEU A 275 6.97 9.10 -39.22
C LEU A 275 7.57 8.55 -40.52
N SER A 276 8.91 8.48 -40.59
CA SER A 276 9.63 7.73 -41.62
C SER A 276 9.86 6.30 -41.14
N PHE A 277 9.38 5.32 -41.90
CA PHE A 277 9.40 3.89 -41.52
C PHE A 277 10.80 3.23 -41.53
N ASN A 278 11.87 3.98 -41.84
CA ASN A 278 13.24 3.47 -41.87
C ASN A 278 13.78 3.00 -40.49
N LEU A 279 13.14 3.39 -39.38
CA LEU A 279 13.62 3.06 -38.03
C LEU A 279 13.58 1.55 -37.72
N ILE A 280 12.57 0.83 -38.22
CA ILE A 280 12.40 -0.61 -38.03
C ILE A 280 13.58 -1.39 -38.64
N TYR A 281 14.10 -0.93 -39.79
CA TYR A 281 15.24 -1.56 -40.46
C TYR A 281 16.54 -1.44 -39.66
N LYS A 282 16.79 -0.29 -38.99
CA LYS A 282 17.95 -0.12 -38.10
C LYS A 282 17.83 -0.91 -36.80
N LEU A 283 16.64 -0.94 -36.18
CA LEU A 283 16.39 -1.75 -34.98
C LEU A 283 16.66 -3.25 -35.23
N LYS A 284 16.30 -3.76 -36.42
CA LYS A 284 16.52 -5.16 -36.80
C LYS A 284 18.02 -5.56 -36.84
N GLN A 285 18.94 -4.63 -37.11
CA GLN A 285 20.39 -4.90 -37.07
C GLN A 285 20.97 -4.94 -35.66
N ILE A 286 20.39 -4.21 -34.69
CA ILE A 286 20.92 -4.14 -33.32
C ILE A 286 20.53 -5.39 -32.50
N VAL A 287 19.38 -6.00 -32.79
CA VAL A 287 18.80 -7.10 -32.01
C VAL A 287 19.39 -8.50 -32.36
N MET A 288 20.27 -8.60 -33.37
CA MET A 288 20.79 -9.88 -33.88
C MET A 288 22.28 -10.12 -33.58
N LYS A 289 22.64 -10.35 -32.31
CA LYS A 289 23.86 -11.10 -31.93
C LYS A 289 23.53 -12.17 -30.85
N PRO A 290 23.79 -13.46 -31.08
CA PRO A 290 23.32 -14.54 -30.21
C PRO A 290 24.07 -14.66 -28.86
N ILE A 291 25.31 -14.15 -28.80
CA ILE A 291 26.17 -14.23 -27.61
C ILE A 291 25.54 -13.52 -26.40
N LEU A 292 24.91 -12.36 -26.62
CA LEU A 292 24.30 -11.55 -25.55
C LEU A 292 23.13 -12.25 -24.85
N LYS A 293 22.40 -13.11 -25.57
CA LYS A 293 21.26 -13.87 -25.00
C LYS A 293 21.70 -14.93 -24.01
N LYS A 294 22.82 -15.63 -24.27
CA LYS A 294 23.32 -16.69 -23.38
C LYS A 294 23.89 -16.12 -22.08
N GLY A 295 24.62 -15.01 -22.14
CA GLY A 295 25.14 -14.32 -20.95
C GLY A 295 24.03 -13.83 -20.02
N ALA A 296 23.00 -13.17 -20.56
CA ALA A 296 21.85 -12.71 -19.77
C ALA A 296 21.10 -13.86 -19.09
N ALA A 297 20.87 -14.98 -19.79
CA ALA A 297 20.21 -16.14 -19.22
C ALA A 297 21.02 -16.81 -18.10
N ALA A 298 22.35 -16.91 -18.24
CA ALA A 298 23.21 -17.50 -17.22
C ALA A 298 23.25 -16.66 -15.93
N ILE A 299 23.31 -15.32 -16.04
CA ILE A 299 23.28 -14.40 -14.90
C ILE A 299 21.93 -14.50 -14.15
N ILE A 300 20.82 -14.61 -14.88
CA ILE A 300 19.49 -14.81 -14.27
C ILE A 300 19.42 -16.16 -13.55
N LEU A 301 19.92 -17.24 -14.15
CA LEU A 301 19.88 -18.58 -13.55
C LEU A 301 20.77 -18.68 -12.29
N MET A 302 21.94 -18.03 -12.30
CA MET A 302 22.86 -18.00 -11.16
C MET A 302 22.34 -17.14 -9.99
N ALA A 303 21.40 -16.22 -10.25
CA ALA A 303 20.73 -15.40 -9.23
C ALA A 303 19.44 -16.04 -8.65
N MET A 304 19.12 -17.29 -9.02
CA MET A 304 17.91 -18.02 -8.60
C MET A 304 18.15 -19.02 -7.45
N ILE A 305 19.38 -19.16 -6.97
CA ILE A 305 19.68 -19.99 -5.79
C ILE A 305 19.53 -19.10 -4.54
N SER A 306 18.70 -19.53 -3.59
CA SER A 306 18.52 -18.87 -2.30
C SER A 306 18.22 -19.92 -1.22
N HIS A 307 18.61 -19.65 0.01
CA HIS A 307 18.23 -20.43 1.20
C HIS A 307 17.40 -19.53 2.12
N GLU A 308 16.60 -20.14 2.98
CA GLU A 308 15.64 -19.47 3.87
C GLU A 308 16.19 -19.26 5.28
N ALA A 309 15.80 -18.15 5.94
CA ALA A 309 15.52 -18.05 7.39
C ALA A 309 14.99 -16.63 7.76
N ALA A 310 15.14 -16.15 9.02
CA ALA A 310 14.02 -15.54 9.79
C ALA A 310 14.14 -14.05 10.27
N ALA A 311 13.31 -13.66 11.27
CA ALA A 311 12.57 -12.38 11.34
C ALA A 311 12.80 -11.48 12.60
N PHE A 312 12.93 -10.15 12.46
CA PHE A 312 12.88 -9.14 13.55
C PHE A 312 12.71 -7.68 13.04
N CYS A 313 12.20 -6.75 13.86
CA CYS A 313 12.07 -5.29 13.60
C CYS A 313 12.96 -4.34 14.44
N GLY A 314 13.99 -4.81 15.15
CA GLY A 314 14.91 -3.95 15.92
C GLY A 314 16.33 -4.52 15.94
N PHE A 315 17.28 -3.96 16.70
CA PHE A 315 18.60 -4.58 16.82
C PHE A 315 18.75 -5.32 18.15
N TYR A 316 19.24 -6.56 18.12
CA TYR A 316 19.70 -7.28 19.32
C TYR A 316 21.21 -7.40 19.29
N VAL A 317 21.81 -7.30 20.47
CA VAL A 317 23.22 -7.60 20.69
C VAL A 317 23.36 -8.67 21.76
N SER A 318 24.40 -9.50 21.65
CA SER A 318 24.78 -10.51 22.63
C SER A 318 26.26 -10.43 22.97
N LYS A 319 26.62 -10.78 24.20
CA LYS A 319 28.02 -11.00 24.61
C LYS A 319 28.56 -12.36 24.12
N ALA A 320 27.68 -13.36 24.09
CA ALA A 320 27.92 -14.69 23.53
C ALA A 320 27.79 -14.70 22.00
N ASP A 321 28.41 -15.69 21.35
CA ASP A 321 28.52 -15.78 19.89
C ASP A 321 27.22 -16.21 19.17
N GLY A 322 26.83 -15.38 18.19
CA GLY A 322 26.26 -15.82 16.91
C GLY A 322 24.99 -16.65 16.88
N THR A 323 24.12 -16.61 17.90
CA THR A 323 22.98 -17.57 18.01
C THR A 323 21.61 -16.95 18.34
N LEU A 324 21.46 -15.63 18.36
CA LEU A 324 20.15 -14.97 18.57
C LEU A 324 19.29 -15.00 17.29
N LYS A 325 18.10 -15.61 17.37
CA LYS A 325 17.10 -15.62 16.28
C LYS A 325 15.70 -15.32 16.82
N ASN A 326 14.93 -14.53 16.07
CA ASN A 326 13.53 -14.20 16.35
C ASN A 326 12.64 -14.77 15.22
N LYS A 327 11.36 -15.01 15.53
CA LYS A 327 10.38 -15.60 14.62
C LYS A 327 9.22 -14.67 14.26
N THR A 328 8.93 -13.62 15.03
CA THR A 328 7.82 -12.70 14.72
C THR A 328 7.93 -11.41 15.52
N SER A 329 7.79 -10.26 14.84
CA SER A 329 7.59 -8.97 15.49
C SER A 329 6.12 -8.54 15.35
N GLN A 330 5.53 -8.09 16.45
CA GLN A 330 4.23 -7.45 16.43
C GLN A 330 4.37 -6.04 17.00
N VAL A 331 3.77 -5.06 16.34
CA VAL A 331 3.85 -3.66 16.76
C VAL A 331 2.48 -3.01 16.75
N ILE A 332 2.17 -2.26 17.80
CA ILE A 332 1.03 -1.36 17.82
C ILE A 332 1.54 0.05 17.52
N ILE A 333 0.87 0.79 16.64
CA ILE A 333 1.17 2.18 16.31
C ILE A 333 -0.09 3.05 16.35
N VAL A 334 -0.11 4.05 17.22
CA VAL A 334 -1.25 4.93 17.46
C VAL A 334 -0.91 6.34 17.01
N ARG A 335 -1.79 6.99 16.26
CA ARG A 335 -1.50 8.26 15.58
C ARG A 335 -2.67 9.24 15.57
N ASP A 336 -2.46 10.42 16.15
CA ASP A 336 -3.31 11.61 16.02
C ASP A 336 -2.46 12.89 16.09
N GLY A 337 -2.88 13.97 15.42
CA GLY A 337 -2.13 15.23 15.31
C GLY A 337 -0.66 15.04 14.89
N ASN A 338 0.28 15.39 15.77
CA ASN A 338 1.71 15.01 15.67
C ASN A 338 2.16 14.00 16.74
N ARG A 339 1.26 13.51 17.59
CA ARG A 339 1.57 12.53 18.63
C ARG A 339 1.52 11.11 18.05
N ASN A 340 2.47 10.30 18.48
CA ASN A 340 2.66 8.90 18.13
C ASN A 340 2.74 8.11 19.43
N VAL A 341 2.23 6.89 19.45
CA VAL A 341 2.57 5.87 20.45
C VAL A 341 2.94 4.60 19.70
N ILE A 342 4.03 3.94 20.09
CA ILE A 342 4.50 2.69 19.49
C ILE A 342 4.67 1.67 20.62
N THR A 343 3.97 0.54 20.54
CA THR A 343 4.17 -0.61 21.43
C THR A 343 4.84 -1.74 20.66
N MET A 344 6.00 -2.21 21.13
CA MET A 344 6.76 -3.28 20.47
C MET A 344 6.68 -4.58 21.29
N TYR A 345 6.26 -5.66 20.64
CA TYR A 345 6.31 -7.03 21.16
C TYR A 345 7.16 -7.91 20.21
N ASN A 346 8.05 -8.73 20.79
CA ASN A 346 8.98 -9.56 20.04
C ASN A 346 9.13 -10.93 20.72
N ASP A 347 9.00 -12.02 19.95
CA ASP A 347 9.23 -13.39 20.44
C ASP A 347 10.74 -13.70 20.49
N PHE A 348 11.34 -13.52 21.66
CA PHE A 348 12.78 -13.71 21.87
C PHE A 348 13.16 -15.17 22.11
N LYS A 349 14.19 -15.67 21.41
CA LYS A 349 14.82 -16.98 21.67
C LYS A 349 16.35 -16.82 21.78
N GLY A 350 16.86 -17.11 22.98
CA GLY A 350 18.28 -16.98 23.33
C GLY A 350 18.50 -16.90 24.84
N ASN A 351 19.72 -16.54 25.25
CA ASN A 351 20.05 -16.29 26.66
C ASN A 351 19.72 -14.84 27.05
N LEU A 352 18.89 -14.64 28.08
CA LEU A 352 18.48 -13.30 28.56
C LEU A 352 19.60 -12.50 29.24
N LYS A 353 20.68 -13.16 29.71
CA LYS A 353 21.76 -12.50 30.47
C LYS A 353 22.56 -11.47 29.68
N ASP A 354 22.64 -11.68 28.36
CA ASP A 354 23.62 -11.05 27.49
C ASP A 354 23.04 -9.96 26.59
N PHE A 355 21.79 -9.57 26.82
CA PHE A 355 20.90 -8.94 25.84
C PHE A 355 20.72 -7.42 26.01
N ALA A 356 20.72 -6.70 24.88
CA ALA A 356 20.08 -5.39 24.78
C ALA A 356 19.35 -5.22 23.43
N MET A 357 18.25 -4.46 23.46
CA MET A 357 17.42 -4.09 22.31
C MET A 357 17.66 -2.62 21.95
N VAL A 358 17.96 -2.30 20.69
CA VAL A 358 18.14 -0.92 20.21
C VAL A 358 17.05 -0.52 19.23
N VAL A 359 16.41 0.64 19.47
CA VAL A 359 15.29 1.18 18.70
C VAL A 359 15.57 2.64 18.28
N PRO A 360 15.51 2.98 16.98
CA PRO A 360 15.60 4.38 16.52
C PRO A 360 14.31 5.15 16.81
N VAL A 361 14.44 6.30 17.46
CA VAL A 361 13.33 7.18 17.80
C VAL A 361 13.59 8.60 17.26
N PRO A 362 12.56 9.34 16.80
CA PRO A 362 12.76 10.62 16.13
C PRO A 362 13.02 11.80 17.09
N VAL A 363 12.94 11.57 18.39
CA VAL A 363 13.17 12.54 19.49
C VAL A 363 13.84 11.84 20.67
N VAL A 364 14.36 12.61 21.63
CA VAL A 364 14.80 12.08 22.93
C VAL A 364 13.57 11.80 23.79
N LEU A 365 13.44 10.57 24.32
CA LEU A 365 12.36 10.17 25.23
C LEU A 365 12.69 10.54 26.68
N GLN A 366 11.67 10.73 27.52
CA GLN A 366 11.76 10.90 28.97
C GLN A 366 11.15 9.70 29.69
N LYS A 367 11.43 9.48 30.99
CA LYS A 367 10.86 8.34 31.76
C LYS A 367 9.35 8.21 31.62
N LYS A 368 8.63 9.34 31.67
CA LYS A 368 7.16 9.41 31.57
C LYS A 368 6.60 8.96 30.22
N ASP A 369 7.43 9.01 29.17
CA ASP A 369 7.03 8.73 27.80
C ASP A 369 7.07 7.22 27.50
N ILE A 370 7.60 6.42 28.44
CA ILE A 370 7.87 4.99 28.32
C ILE A 370 7.10 4.23 29.40
N LYS A 371 6.39 3.17 29.03
CA LYS A 371 5.81 2.20 29.97
C LYS A 371 5.92 0.77 29.43
N VAL A 372 5.87 -0.19 30.35
CA VAL A 372 5.60 -1.59 30.01
C VAL A 372 4.09 -1.82 30.00
N VAL A 373 3.60 -2.66 29.11
CA VAL A 373 2.18 -3.08 29.05
C VAL A 373 2.08 -4.60 28.99
N GLU A 374 0.96 -5.16 29.45
CA GLU A 374 0.79 -6.62 29.46
C GLU A 374 0.65 -7.18 28.04
N GLN A 375 1.20 -8.39 27.82
CA GLN A 375 1.20 -9.06 26.51
C GLN A 375 -0.23 -9.36 26.00
N SER A 376 -1.21 -9.50 26.91
CA SER A 376 -2.61 -9.80 26.60
C SER A 376 -3.17 -8.96 25.47
N ILE A 377 -2.84 -7.67 25.38
CA ILE A 377 -3.33 -6.79 24.31
C ILE A 377 -2.96 -7.27 22.90
N PHE A 378 -1.77 -7.84 22.71
CA PHE A 378 -1.37 -8.37 21.40
C PHE A 378 -2.19 -9.61 21.04
N ASN A 379 -2.55 -10.44 22.04
CA ASN A 379 -3.42 -11.59 21.83
C ASN A 379 -4.86 -11.14 21.55
N THR A 380 -5.42 -10.22 22.33
CA THR A 380 -6.77 -9.63 22.13
C THR A 380 -6.88 -9.02 20.73
N LEU A 381 -5.92 -8.16 20.35
CA LEU A 381 -5.91 -7.55 19.02
C LEU A 381 -5.70 -8.60 17.94
N ASN A 382 -4.82 -9.60 18.12
CA ASN A 382 -4.63 -10.65 17.12
C ASN A 382 -5.90 -11.46 16.89
N GLU A 383 -6.49 -12.04 17.94
CA GLU A 383 -7.67 -12.88 17.85
C GLU A 383 -8.87 -12.13 17.27
N TYR A 384 -8.98 -10.85 17.59
CA TYR A 384 -10.03 -10.00 17.04
C TYR A 384 -9.82 -9.66 15.56
N SER A 385 -8.60 -9.34 15.13
CA SER A 385 -8.31 -8.80 13.79
C SER A 385 -7.71 -9.77 12.79
N LYS A 386 -7.36 -11.00 13.19
CA LYS A 386 -6.80 -12.01 12.28
C LYS A 386 -7.75 -12.36 11.14
N PRO A 387 -7.21 -12.78 9.98
CA PRO A 387 -8.00 -13.39 8.91
C PRO A 387 -8.89 -14.52 9.44
N ARG A 388 -10.10 -14.65 8.89
CA ARG A 388 -11.12 -15.58 9.39
C ARG A 388 -11.61 -16.55 8.31
N LEU A 389 -11.91 -17.77 8.74
CA LEU A 389 -12.83 -18.66 8.05
C LEU A 389 -14.24 -18.43 8.63
N VAL A 390 -15.26 -18.44 7.77
CA VAL A 390 -16.66 -18.18 8.11
C VAL A 390 -17.48 -19.38 7.66
N GLU A 391 -18.27 -19.94 8.57
CA GLU A 391 -19.04 -21.16 8.32
C GLU A 391 -20.54 -20.82 8.14
N TYR A 392 -21.10 -21.16 6.99
CA TYR A 392 -22.55 -21.20 6.75
C TYR A 392 -23.03 -22.64 6.61
N TYR A 393 -24.33 -22.87 6.75
CA TYR A 393 -24.96 -24.19 6.63
C TYR A 393 -26.12 -24.10 5.64
N ASP A 394 -26.10 -24.91 4.59
CA ASP A 394 -27.23 -25.06 3.68
C ASP A 394 -28.38 -25.76 4.44
N GLN A 395 -29.60 -25.22 4.35
CA GLN A 395 -30.80 -25.91 4.84
C GLN A 395 -31.24 -26.99 3.85
N ASN A 396 -31.80 -28.10 4.33
CA ASN A 396 -32.33 -29.13 3.44
C ASN A 396 -33.57 -28.60 2.70
N PRO A 397 -33.56 -28.51 1.35
CA PRO A 397 -34.67 -27.94 0.58
C PRO A 397 -35.92 -28.84 0.54
N CYS A 398 -35.86 -30.07 1.07
CA CYS A 398 -36.99 -30.96 1.25
C CYS A 398 -37.65 -30.81 2.64
N ASP A 399 -36.99 -30.19 3.63
CA ASP A 399 -37.53 -29.98 4.99
C ASP A 399 -38.34 -28.66 5.09
N GLN A 400 -39.63 -28.72 4.74
CA GLN A 400 -40.57 -27.62 5.00
C GLN A 400 -41.21 -27.76 6.39
N ARG A 401 -40.71 -27.03 7.41
CA ARG A 401 -41.41 -26.89 8.71
C ARG A 401 -41.40 -25.48 9.32
N GLU A 402 -42.61 -25.05 9.68
CA GLU A 402 -43.02 -24.03 10.67
C GLU A 402 -41.96 -23.02 11.18
N TYR A 403 -41.72 -21.94 10.42
CA TYR A 403 -40.92 -20.78 10.83
C TYR A 403 -41.52 -19.93 11.99
N TYR A 404 -42.59 -20.38 12.65
CA TYR A 404 -43.49 -19.54 13.47
C TYR A 404 -43.67 -19.95 14.95
N LYS A 405 -42.89 -20.91 15.48
CA LYS A 405 -43.08 -21.42 16.87
C LYS A 405 -41.96 -21.16 17.88
N SER A 406 -40.78 -20.68 17.50
CA SER A 406 -39.62 -20.55 18.41
C SER A 406 -39.39 -19.15 19.02
N MET A 407 -40.01 -18.09 18.49
CA MET A 407 -39.91 -16.73 19.06
C MET A 407 -40.89 -16.50 20.23
N ARG A 408 -40.84 -17.33 21.28
CA ARG A 408 -41.72 -17.12 22.45
C ARG A 408 -41.17 -17.44 23.84
N ASP A 409 -40.13 -18.27 23.95
CA ASP A 409 -39.53 -18.67 25.25
C ASP A 409 -38.12 -18.08 25.44
N SER A 410 -38.00 -16.76 25.37
CA SER A 410 -36.72 -16.04 25.55
C SER A 410 -36.90 -14.64 26.14
N GLN A 411 -37.65 -14.53 27.24
CA GLN A 411 -37.69 -13.36 28.11
C GLN A 411 -37.49 -13.78 29.58
N GLY A 412 -36.67 -13.02 30.31
CA GLY A 412 -36.23 -13.35 31.67
C GLY A 412 -34.79 -13.90 31.68
N ALA A 413 -33.87 -13.40 32.52
CA ALA A 413 -33.97 -12.23 33.41
C ALA A 413 -32.58 -11.58 33.60
N MET A 414 -32.56 -10.29 33.90
CA MET A 414 -31.36 -9.61 34.42
C MET A 414 -31.30 -9.74 35.95
N SER A 415 -30.10 -9.73 36.52
CA SER A 415 -29.87 -9.43 37.93
C SER A 415 -28.51 -8.77 38.13
N GLU A 416 -28.39 -8.00 39.21
CA GLU A 416 -27.25 -7.12 39.50
C GLU A 416 -26.13 -7.81 40.29
N VAL A 417 -24.92 -7.24 40.26
CA VAL A 417 -23.90 -7.44 41.30
C VAL A 417 -23.26 -6.08 41.63
N VAL A 418 -23.23 -5.73 42.91
CA VAL A 418 -22.72 -4.46 43.44
C VAL A 418 -21.21 -4.56 43.73
N VAL A 419 -20.48 -3.45 43.55
CA VAL A 419 -19.05 -3.33 43.88
C VAL A 419 -18.86 -2.36 45.06
N THR A 420 -18.00 -2.73 46.01
CA THR A 420 -17.54 -1.87 47.13
C THR A 420 -16.02 -1.68 47.09
N ALA A 421 -15.50 -0.56 47.60
CA ALA A 421 -14.12 -0.12 47.32
C ALA A 421 -13.37 0.59 48.47
N ASN A 422 -12.04 0.60 48.35
CA ASN A 422 -11.00 1.42 49.01
C ASN A 422 -9.70 1.31 48.15
N GLY A 423 -8.62 2.10 48.28
CA GLY A 423 -8.28 3.18 49.23
C GLY A 423 -7.01 2.88 50.04
N ILE A 424 -6.06 3.79 50.35
CA ILE A 424 -5.79 5.20 49.97
C ILE A 424 -4.24 5.42 50.15
N LYS A 425 -3.47 6.01 49.20
CA LYS A 425 -2.89 7.40 49.18
C LYS A 425 -1.80 7.59 48.07
N LYS A 426 -1.06 8.71 48.09
CA LYS A 426 0.08 9.11 47.23
C LYS A 426 1.23 9.73 48.07
N LYS A 427 2.45 9.87 47.50
CA LYS A 427 3.36 11.00 47.78
C LYS A 427 4.33 11.29 46.60
N GLN A 428 4.87 12.51 46.52
CA GLN A 428 5.82 13.04 45.51
C GLN A 428 7.29 12.90 46.03
N GLU A 429 8.40 13.23 45.33
CA GLU A 429 8.76 14.56 44.76
C GLU A 429 10.06 14.58 43.86
N THR A 430 10.06 15.49 42.87
CA THR A 430 11.16 16.35 42.29
C THR A 430 12.59 15.89 41.87
N VAL A 431 12.89 16.08 40.54
CA VAL A 431 14.13 16.55 39.81
C VAL A 431 15.57 16.00 40.12
N LYS A 432 16.63 15.99 39.27
CA LYS A 432 16.97 16.59 37.93
C LYS A 432 18.14 15.85 37.21
N ILE A 433 18.06 15.57 35.89
CA ILE A 433 19.17 15.41 34.87
C ILE A 433 20.25 14.30 35.10
N GLU A 434 20.68 13.44 34.14
CA GLU A 434 20.13 12.91 32.87
C GLU A 434 20.18 11.37 32.97
N ALA A 435 19.05 10.69 33.16
CA ALA A 435 19.05 9.46 33.96
C ALA A 435 18.89 8.12 33.19
N ARG A 436 19.53 7.08 33.75
CA ARG A 436 19.19 5.66 33.56
C ARG A 436 17.84 5.37 34.24
N TYR A 437 16.99 4.55 33.64
CA TYR A 437 15.67 4.23 34.21
C TYR A 437 15.41 2.73 34.33
N LEU A 438 15.03 2.26 35.52
CA LEU A 438 14.33 0.99 35.67
C LEU A 438 12.82 1.22 35.40
N VAL A 439 12.24 0.47 34.47
CA VAL A 439 10.80 0.49 34.14
C VAL A 439 10.35 -0.96 33.89
N GLY A 440 9.61 -1.54 34.84
CA GLY A 440 9.31 -2.98 34.81
C GLY A 440 10.60 -3.79 34.88
N GLU A 441 10.71 -4.80 34.03
CA GLU A 441 11.88 -5.69 33.91
C GLU A 441 13.05 -5.11 33.09
N TYR A 442 13.07 -3.80 32.82
CA TYR A 442 14.01 -3.17 31.88
C TYR A 442 14.86 -2.05 32.48
N ASP A 443 16.18 -2.17 32.29
CA ASP A 443 17.15 -1.09 32.47
C ASP A 443 17.29 -0.32 31.15
N ILE A 444 16.69 0.86 31.10
CA ILE A 444 16.66 1.74 29.93
C ILE A 444 17.83 2.73 29.97
N LEU A 445 18.52 2.84 28.83
CA LEU A 445 19.55 3.84 28.55
C LEU A 445 19.19 4.59 27.26
N ILE A 446 19.28 5.92 27.29
CA ILE A 446 18.88 6.76 26.16
C ILE A 446 20.15 7.41 25.61
N LEU A 447 20.61 6.95 24.44
CA LEU A 447 21.87 7.38 23.86
C LEU A 447 21.68 8.51 22.86
N SER A 448 22.40 9.61 23.09
CA SER A 448 22.48 10.76 22.21
C SER A 448 23.24 10.37 20.93
N ALA A 449 22.52 10.16 19.84
CA ALA A 449 23.10 9.96 18.51
C ALA A 449 23.63 11.28 17.90
N LYS A 450 24.56 11.94 18.60
CA LYS A 450 25.52 12.88 18.00
C LYS A 450 26.74 12.14 17.44
N GLU A 451 26.93 10.89 17.85
CA GLU A 451 28.11 10.09 17.57
C GLU A 451 27.68 8.68 17.12
N SER A 452 28.21 8.23 15.98
CA SER A 452 28.19 6.81 15.58
C SER A 452 29.02 5.97 16.54
N THR A 453 30.18 6.50 16.92
CA THR A 453 31.06 5.98 17.97
C THR A 453 30.32 5.81 19.29
N GLY A 454 29.56 6.80 19.77
CA GLY A 454 28.90 6.72 21.08
C GLY A 454 27.98 5.52 21.30
N LEU A 455 27.31 5.00 20.25
CA LEU A 455 26.58 3.72 20.36
C LEU A 455 27.52 2.51 20.28
N LYS A 456 28.47 2.51 19.35
CA LYS A 456 29.43 1.42 19.13
C LYS A 456 30.35 1.23 20.34
N THR A 457 31.04 2.28 20.77
CA THR A 457 31.81 2.37 22.01
C THR A 457 30.99 1.94 23.22
N TRP A 458 29.75 2.40 23.40
CA TRP A 458 28.93 1.92 24.53
C TRP A 458 28.66 0.41 24.48
N LEU A 459 28.42 -0.14 23.28
CA LEU A 459 28.24 -1.58 23.09
C LEU A 459 29.53 -2.35 23.39
N ASP A 460 30.66 -1.92 22.81
CA ASP A 460 31.99 -2.52 22.99
C ASP A 460 32.44 -2.47 24.47
N GLU A 461 32.32 -1.31 25.13
CA GLU A 461 32.63 -1.11 26.57
C GLU A 461 31.77 -1.98 27.49
N ASN A 462 30.51 -2.21 27.11
CA ASN A 462 29.62 -3.10 27.86
C ASN A 462 29.78 -4.58 27.43
N GLY A 463 30.69 -4.90 26.52
CA GLY A 463 31.02 -6.26 26.08
C GLY A 463 29.97 -6.91 25.17
N TYR A 464 29.19 -6.10 24.44
CA TYR A 464 28.21 -6.57 23.47
C TYR A 464 28.83 -6.69 22.08
N LYS A 465 28.75 -7.86 21.45
CA LYS A 465 29.19 -8.06 20.05
C LYS A 465 28.16 -7.47 19.09
N ILE A 466 28.66 -6.77 18.07
CA ILE A 466 27.87 -6.18 16.98
C ILE A 466 27.98 -7.10 15.75
N PRO A 467 26.88 -7.72 15.28
CA PRO A 467 26.85 -8.47 14.03
C PRO A 467 27.41 -7.73 12.80
N ASP A 468 28.09 -8.47 11.93
CA ASP A 468 28.70 -7.94 10.70
C ASP A 468 27.69 -7.20 9.82
N GLY A 469 28.07 -6.02 9.35
CA GLY A 469 27.22 -5.14 8.55
C GLY A 469 26.17 -4.33 9.33
N ALA A 470 26.03 -4.49 10.65
CA ALA A 470 25.10 -3.66 11.42
C ALA A 470 25.47 -2.16 11.42
N GLU A 471 26.74 -1.81 11.22
CA GLU A 471 27.22 -0.43 11.10
C GLU A 471 26.66 0.26 9.83
N GLU A 472 26.61 -0.47 8.70
CA GLU A 472 25.94 -0.04 7.45
C GLU A 472 24.43 0.19 7.65
N VAL A 473 23.81 -0.58 8.54
CA VAL A 473 22.37 -0.47 8.85
C VAL A 473 22.09 0.66 9.85
N LEU A 474 23.01 0.96 10.77
CA LEU A 474 22.92 2.04 11.75
C LEU A 474 23.20 3.43 11.16
N GLU A 475 24.18 3.54 10.26
CA GLU A 475 24.63 4.80 9.66
C GLU A 475 23.48 5.65 9.04
N PRO A 476 22.51 5.08 8.29
CA PRO A 476 21.33 5.78 7.82
C PRO A 476 20.54 6.55 8.88
N TYR A 477 20.41 6.00 10.09
CA TYR A 477 19.64 6.61 11.18
C TYR A 477 20.43 7.73 11.86
N ILE A 478 21.73 7.53 12.03
CA ILE A 478 22.68 8.52 12.57
C ILE A 478 22.67 9.76 11.67
N LYS A 479 22.91 9.60 10.36
CA LYS A 479 22.88 10.71 9.40
C LYS A 479 21.48 11.30 9.19
N SER A 480 20.41 10.57 9.54
CA SER A 480 19.03 11.08 9.59
C SER A 480 18.64 11.76 10.91
N ASN A 481 19.59 11.88 11.84
CA ASN A 481 19.45 12.51 13.16
C ASN A 481 18.34 11.89 14.05
N LEU A 482 18.04 10.59 13.90
CA LEU A 482 17.28 9.84 14.90
C LEU A 482 18.14 9.61 16.15
N LYS A 483 17.53 9.24 17.27
CA LYS A 483 18.20 8.92 18.55
C LYS A 483 18.04 7.43 18.85
N PHE A 484 18.96 6.85 19.63
CA PHE A 484 18.92 5.42 19.95
C PHE A 484 18.41 5.19 21.36
N PHE A 485 17.26 4.52 21.44
CA PHE A 485 16.68 4.03 22.67
C PHE A 485 17.21 2.60 22.90
N VAL A 486 17.99 2.41 23.97
CA VAL A 486 18.61 1.13 24.31
C VAL A 486 17.92 0.55 25.54
N VAL A 487 17.52 -0.71 25.46
CA VAL A 487 16.82 -1.41 26.54
C VAL A 487 17.58 -2.68 26.89
N LYS A 488 18.11 -2.74 28.10
CA LYS A 488 18.70 -3.95 28.69
C LYS A 488 17.66 -4.64 29.57
N VAL A 489 17.68 -5.97 29.65
CA VAL A 489 16.84 -6.74 30.59
C VAL A 489 17.48 -6.77 31.98
N ASN A 490 16.67 -6.54 33.01
CA ASN A 490 17.07 -6.64 34.41
C ASN A 490 16.66 -8.02 34.97
N GLU A 491 17.64 -8.90 35.23
CA GLU A 491 17.38 -10.26 35.75
C GLU A 491 16.63 -10.30 37.09
N ALA A 492 16.90 -9.34 37.99
CA ALA A 492 16.33 -9.35 39.34
C ALA A 492 14.83 -9.04 39.31
N GLU A 493 14.40 -8.11 38.45
CA GLU A 493 12.99 -7.86 38.19
C GLU A 493 12.35 -8.95 37.32
N LYS A 494 13.04 -9.43 36.26
CA LYS A 494 12.47 -10.47 35.38
C LYS A 494 12.19 -11.78 36.12
N LYS A 495 12.99 -12.15 37.12
CA LYS A 495 12.75 -13.34 37.98
C LYS A 495 11.48 -13.25 38.85
N LYS A 496 10.91 -12.06 39.04
CA LYS A 496 9.65 -11.85 39.77
C LYS A 496 8.41 -12.03 38.88
N LEU A 497 8.58 -12.09 37.56
CA LEU A 497 7.50 -12.19 36.59
C LEU A 497 7.33 -13.64 36.10
N PRO A 498 6.09 -14.17 36.03
CA PRO A 498 5.85 -15.53 35.55
C PRO A 498 6.21 -15.70 34.07
N GLY A 499 6.57 -16.93 33.69
CA GLY A 499 6.88 -17.31 32.31
C GLY A 499 8.21 -16.78 31.76
N ASN A 500 8.70 -17.39 30.68
CA ASN A 500 9.99 -17.05 30.07
C ASN A 500 9.90 -16.00 28.93
N PHE A 501 8.99 -15.02 29.08
CA PHE A 501 8.77 -13.97 28.08
C PHE A 501 9.08 -12.57 28.64
N LEU A 502 9.20 -11.59 27.73
CA LEU A 502 9.44 -10.18 28.00
C LEU A 502 8.16 -9.38 27.67
N ARG A 503 7.68 -8.52 28.58
CA ARG A 503 6.44 -7.77 28.34
C ARG A 503 6.63 -6.63 27.33
N PRO A 504 5.65 -6.36 26.45
CA PRO A 504 5.77 -5.31 25.43
C PRO A 504 6.12 -3.93 26.00
N ILE A 505 7.00 -3.21 25.27
CA ILE A 505 7.43 -1.86 25.63
C ILE A 505 6.65 -0.85 24.79
N GLN A 506 5.96 0.08 25.46
CA GLN A 506 5.27 1.21 24.84
C GLN A 506 6.09 2.50 25.01
N ILE A 507 6.38 3.17 23.91
CA ILE A 507 6.99 4.50 23.84
C ILE A 507 6.01 5.49 23.23
N SER A 508 6.03 6.74 23.69
CA SER A 508 5.17 7.81 23.18
C SER A 508 6.00 9.05 22.84
N PHE A 509 5.67 9.74 21.73
CA PHE A 509 6.45 10.90 21.29
C PHE A 509 5.67 11.81 20.33
N SER A 510 6.06 13.08 20.27
CA SER A 510 5.58 14.01 19.24
C SER A 510 6.58 14.09 18.09
N SER A 511 6.15 13.76 16.87
CA SER A 511 6.95 13.91 15.66
C SER A 511 6.07 13.97 14.40
N PRO A 512 6.40 14.84 13.42
CA PRO A 512 5.79 14.78 12.10
C PRO A 512 6.25 13.56 11.29
N LYS A 513 7.36 12.90 11.67
CA LYS A 513 7.74 11.60 11.09
C LYS A 513 6.76 10.53 11.57
N PHE A 514 6.07 9.89 10.63
CA PHE A 514 5.16 8.78 10.90
C PHE A 514 5.71 7.54 10.19
N MET A 515 6.48 6.72 10.91
CA MET A 515 7.30 5.65 10.34
C MET A 515 7.58 4.51 11.33
N LEU A 516 7.95 3.33 10.83
CA LEU A 516 8.51 2.22 11.60
C LEU A 516 9.94 1.89 11.11
N PRO A 517 10.98 1.95 11.96
CA PRO A 517 12.38 1.79 11.58
C PRO A 517 12.80 0.31 11.41
N ILE A 518 12.18 -0.38 10.45
CA ILE A 518 12.33 -1.83 10.28
C ILE A 518 13.76 -2.27 9.90
N ARG A 519 14.60 -1.40 9.30
CA ARG A 519 15.87 -1.87 8.72
C ARG A 519 16.83 -2.49 9.75
N LEU A 520 16.77 -2.12 11.04
CA LEU A 520 17.67 -2.69 12.05
C LEU A 520 17.41 -4.15 12.37
N GLY A 521 16.15 -4.60 12.29
CA GLY A 521 15.83 -6.02 12.42
C GLY A 521 16.18 -6.86 11.20
N MET A 522 16.38 -6.19 10.06
CA MET A 522 17.03 -6.78 8.90
C MET A 522 18.56 -6.96 9.08
N ALA A 523 19.18 -6.41 10.14
CA ALA A 523 20.58 -6.69 10.46
C ALA A 523 20.73 -8.11 10.98
N ASN A 524 19.88 -8.52 11.93
CA ASN A 524 19.86 -9.84 12.56
C ASN A 524 18.92 -10.81 11.83
N ALA A 525 18.90 -10.70 10.49
CA ALA A 525 18.02 -11.45 9.61
C ALA A 525 18.79 -12.49 8.82
N ASP A 526 18.28 -13.72 8.80
CA ASP A 526 18.76 -14.75 7.89
C ASP A 526 17.90 -14.84 6.60
N GLY A 527 16.94 -13.94 6.38
CA GLY A 527 16.06 -13.99 5.21
C GLY A 527 14.81 -13.12 5.28
N ASP A 528 13.66 -13.71 4.97
CA ASP A 528 12.35 -13.06 4.94
C ASP A 528 11.75 -12.92 6.35
N GLN A 529 11.11 -11.78 6.59
CA GLN A 529 10.70 -11.38 7.94
C GLN A 529 9.23 -10.93 7.94
N ASP A 530 8.40 -11.54 8.79
CA ASP A 530 6.99 -11.16 8.96
C ASP A 530 6.80 -10.20 10.15
N MET A 531 6.03 -9.13 9.91
CA MET A 531 5.56 -8.20 10.95
C MET A 531 4.06 -7.96 10.83
N ILE A 532 3.36 -8.00 11.96
CA ILE A 532 1.99 -7.48 12.09
C ILE A 532 2.02 -6.09 12.72
N VAL A 533 1.41 -5.12 12.05
CA VAL A 533 1.23 -3.73 12.47
C VAL A 533 -0.24 -3.50 12.83
N TYR A 534 -0.54 -3.33 14.11
CA TYR A 534 -1.84 -2.89 14.62
C TYR A 534 -1.86 -1.37 14.71
N ALA A 535 -2.74 -0.71 13.98
CA ALA A 535 -2.63 0.72 13.68
C ALA A 535 -3.92 1.46 14.07
N PHE A 536 -3.84 2.52 14.88
CA PHE A 536 -5.01 3.20 15.45
C PHE A 536 -5.00 4.72 15.20
N THR A 537 -6.13 5.29 14.75
CA THR A 537 -6.29 6.76 14.53
C THR A 537 -7.69 7.27 14.88
N LYS A 538 -7.87 8.60 15.01
CA LYS A 538 -9.19 9.25 15.09
C LYS A 538 -9.96 9.30 13.75
N LYS A 539 -9.30 9.05 12.60
CA LYS A 539 -9.79 9.50 11.26
C LYS A 539 -10.06 8.41 10.24
N GLY A 540 -9.31 7.30 10.25
CA GLY A 540 -9.38 6.30 9.20
C GLY A 540 -8.12 5.44 9.07
N ARG A 541 -8.07 4.66 7.98
CA ARG A 541 -7.06 3.65 7.69
C ARG A 541 -5.66 4.23 7.59
N ILE A 542 -4.68 3.50 8.11
CA ILE A 542 -3.26 3.79 7.88
C ILE A 542 -2.78 3.06 6.62
N GLU A 543 -2.14 3.80 5.71
CA GLU A 543 -1.50 3.25 4.50
C GLU A 543 -0.01 3.57 4.48
N ALA A 544 0.77 2.70 3.84
CA ALA A 544 2.17 2.98 3.53
C ALA A 544 2.27 4.02 2.38
N THR A 545 3.23 4.95 2.48
CA THR A 545 3.46 6.01 1.49
C THR A 545 4.59 5.71 0.53
N ASN A 546 5.53 4.84 0.91
CA ASN A 546 6.67 4.44 0.08
C ASN A 546 6.60 2.99 -0.43
N TYR A 547 5.69 2.19 0.12
CA TYR A 547 5.34 0.85 -0.36
C TYR A 547 3.85 0.80 -0.71
N ARG A 548 3.45 -0.13 -1.58
CA ARG A 548 2.04 -0.31 -1.92
C ARG A 548 1.30 -0.95 -0.73
N THR A 549 0.22 -0.34 -0.25
CA THR A 549 -0.79 -1.06 0.53
C THR A 549 -1.78 -1.72 -0.42
N ILE A 550 -2.11 -2.99 -0.20
CA ILE A 550 -3.20 -3.71 -0.90
C ILE A 550 -4.18 -4.30 0.10
N SER A 551 -5.44 -4.44 -0.29
CA SER A 551 -6.35 -5.40 0.36
C SER A 551 -6.07 -6.80 -0.15
N LEU A 552 -6.11 -7.78 0.76
CA LEU A 552 -6.19 -9.19 0.39
C LEU A 552 -7.55 -9.51 -0.25
N PRO A 553 -7.65 -10.64 -0.96
CA PRO A 553 -8.94 -11.21 -1.33
C PRO A 553 -9.81 -11.45 -0.09
N THR A 554 -11.10 -11.14 -0.18
CA THR A 554 -12.07 -11.37 0.89
C THR A 554 -13.46 -11.67 0.32
N GLY A 555 -14.33 -12.27 1.13
CA GLY A 555 -15.67 -12.71 0.73
C GLY A 555 -15.62 -13.77 -0.37
N LYS A 556 -14.67 -14.70 -0.28
CA LYS A 556 -14.46 -15.78 -1.26
C LYS A 556 -14.85 -17.12 -0.68
N ASN A 557 -15.69 -17.85 -1.41
CA ASN A 557 -16.04 -19.23 -1.11
C ASN A 557 -14.80 -20.10 -1.39
N VAL A 558 -14.48 -21.00 -0.46
CA VAL A 558 -13.37 -21.94 -0.53
C VAL A 558 -13.85 -23.34 -0.13
N PRO A 559 -13.14 -24.43 -0.50
CA PRO A 559 -13.57 -25.79 -0.20
C PRO A 559 -13.64 -26.07 1.30
N LEU A 560 -14.60 -26.92 1.70
CA LEU A 560 -14.89 -27.27 3.09
C LEU A 560 -13.64 -27.71 3.88
N PHE A 561 -12.82 -28.59 3.29
CA PHE A 561 -11.58 -29.11 3.88
C PHE A 561 -10.53 -28.06 4.27
N VAL A 562 -10.66 -26.81 3.80
CA VAL A 562 -9.84 -25.68 4.28
C VAL A 562 -10.02 -25.46 5.79
N LYS A 563 -11.16 -25.86 6.37
CA LYS A 563 -11.43 -25.87 7.82
C LYS A 563 -10.34 -26.57 8.62
N ASN A 564 -9.88 -27.73 8.14
CA ASN A 564 -8.92 -28.58 8.85
C ASN A 564 -7.50 -27.97 8.89
N ASN A 565 -7.16 -27.10 7.95
CA ASN A 565 -5.83 -26.47 7.89
C ASN A 565 -5.88 -25.03 7.33
N PHE A 566 -6.72 -24.19 7.93
CA PHE A 566 -6.86 -22.79 7.54
C PHE A 566 -5.55 -21.99 7.65
N GLY A 567 -4.66 -22.39 8.56
CA GLY A 567 -3.31 -21.81 8.68
C GLY A 567 -2.47 -21.99 7.42
N ASN A 568 -2.42 -23.22 6.88
CA ASN A 568 -1.71 -23.49 5.63
C ASN A 568 -2.40 -22.85 4.41
N PHE A 569 -3.74 -22.83 4.37
CA PHE A 569 -4.49 -22.07 3.36
C PHE A 569 -4.08 -20.59 3.35
N TYR A 570 -4.09 -19.96 4.52
CA TYR A 570 -3.75 -18.55 4.63
C TYR A 570 -2.27 -18.27 4.31
N ALA A 571 -1.36 -19.14 4.74
CA ALA A 571 0.08 -19.01 4.43
C ALA A 571 0.36 -19.09 2.91
N ASN A 572 -0.24 -20.05 2.19
CA ASN A 572 -0.09 -20.16 0.74
C ASN A 572 -0.74 -18.98 0.02
N LEU A 573 -1.92 -18.51 0.47
CA LEU A 573 -2.59 -17.33 -0.08
C LEU A 573 -1.73 -16.06 0.08
N PHE A 574 -1.20 -15.82 1.28
CA PHE A 574 -0.33 -14.70 1.57
C PHE A 574 0.95 -14.77 0.71
N GLN A 575 1.62 -15.93 0.66
CA GLN A 575 2.82 -16.13 -0.15
C GLN A 575 2.55 -15.90 -1.64
N HIS A 576 1.48 -16.49 -2.19
CA HIS A 576 1.09 -16.34 -3.59
C HIS A 576 0.82 -14.87 -3.94
N GLN A 577 0.08 -14.15 -3.09
CA GLN A 577 -0.18 -12.73 -3.30
C GLN A 577 1.10 -11.87 -3.14
N TRP A 578 2.04 -12.25 -2.27
CA TRP A 578 3.30 -11.53 -2.05
C TRP A 578 4.27 -11.67 -3.24
N ASP A 579 4.38 -12.88 -3.80
CA ASP A 579 5.11 -13.14 -5.05
C ASP A 579 4.49 -12.40 -6.24
N LYS A 580 3.17 -12.52 -6.41
CA LYS A 580 2.38 -11.92 -7.50
C LYS A 580 2.43 -10.39 -7.53
N GLU A 581 2.54 -9.75 -6.36
CA GLU A 581 2.55 -8.29 -6.21
C GLU A 581 3.97 -7.70 -6.10
N GLY A 582 5.01 -8.52 -6.33
CA GLY A 582 6.40 -8.06 -6.46
C GLY A 582 7.12 -7.79 -5.14
N LYS A 583 6.71 -8.44 -4.04
CA LYS A 583 7.40 -8.52 -2.73
C LYS A 583 7.63 -7.21 -1.93
N ALA A 584 7.46 -6.03 -2.51
CA ALA A 584 7.66 -4.72 -1.86
C ALA A 584 6.32 -4.05 -1.45
N LEU A 585 5.53 -4.70 -0.58
CA LEU A 585 4.18 -4.28 -0.25
C LEU A 585 3.76 -4.55 1.21
N ALA A 586 2.76 -3.80 1.68
CA ALA A 586 2.01 -4.07 2.91
C ALA A 586 0.62 -4.62 2.56
N MET A 587 0.20 -5.69 3.21
CA MET A 587 -1.13 -6.30 3.01
C MET A 587 -2.08 -5.90 4.13
N LEU A 588 -3.30 -5.51 3.79
CA LEU A 588 -4.36 -5.18 4.73
C LEU A 588 -5.13 -6.46 5.10
N GLU A 589 -5.14 -6.80 6.38
CA GLU A 589 -5.86 -7.95 6.94
C GLU A 589 -7.18 -7.53 7.63
N TYR A 590 -7.23 -6.32 8.20
CA TYR A 590 -8.42 -5.76 8.86
C TYR A 590 -8.40 -4.22 8.80
N ALA A 591 -9.55 -3.58 8.70
CA ALA A 591 -9.74 -2.14 8.84
C ALA A 591 -11.19 -1.85 9.30
N TRP A 592 -11.40 -1.24 10.46
CA TRP A 592 -12.75 -0.95 10.97
C TRP A 592 -12.71 0.16 12.03
N ASP A 593 -13.75 0.99 12.08
CA ASP A 593 -14.07 1.80 13.24
C ASP A 593 -14.45 0.89 14.43
N VAL A 594 -13.65 0.90 15.50
CA VAL A 594 -13.81 0.14 16.76
C VAL A 594 -14.08 1.06 17.96
N SER A 595 -14.69 2.23 17.74
CA SER A 595 -15.04 3.19 18.79
C SER A 595 -15.78 2.54 19.97
N PRO A 596 -15.45 2.87 21.25
CA PRO A 596 -16.02 2.21 22.43
C PRO A 596 -17.55 2.19 22.51
N LYS A 597 -18.24 3.19 21.93
CA LYS A 597 -19.71 3.26 21.86
C LYS A 597 -20.36 2.24 20.90
N ASN A 598 -19.57 1.59 20.05
CA ASN A 598 -20.02 0.64 19.03
C ASN A 598 -18.86 -0.31 18.70
N TYR A 599 -18.45 -1.12 19.68
CA TYR A 599 -17.18 -1.86 19.66
C TYR A 599 -17.25 -3.24 18.97
N VAL A 600 -18.46 -3.82 18.83
CA VAL A 600 -18.68 -5.11 18.15
C VAL A 600 -18.63 -4.91 16.62
N LYS A 601 -17.47 -5.21 16.04
CA LYS A 601 -17.09 -4.85 14.66
C LYS A 601 -16.44 -6.04 13.94
N CYS A 602 -17.25 -7.08 13.82
CA CYS A 602 -16.96 -8.32 13.14
C CYS A 602 -18.27 -8.96 12.63
N ASP A 603 -18.17 -9.74 11.56
CA ASP A 603 -19.32 -10.41 10.95
C ASP A 603 -18.87 -11.75 10.31
N PRO A 604 -19.15 -12.91 10.94
CA PRO A 604 -19.58 -13.10 12.33
C PRO A 604 -18.44 -12.83 13.34
N CYS A 605 -18.79 -12.65 14.62
CA CYS A 605 -17.83 -12.48 15.71
C CYS A 605 -17.43 -13.81 16.35
N VAL A 606 -16.14 -14.20 16.23
CA VAL A 606 -15.56 -15.42 16.81
C VAL A 606 -14.58 -15.15 17.97
N ALA A 607 -14.42 -13.90 18.37
CA ALA A 607 -13.53 -13.45 19.43
C ALA A 607 -14.08 -12.15 20.06
N THR A 608 -13.79 -11.94 21.34
CA THR A 608 -14.17 -10.72 22.08
C THR A 608 -13.56 -9.48 21.43
N ALA A 609 -14.37 -8.44 21.25
CA ALA A 609 -13.90 -7.15 20.79
C ALA A 609 -13.05 -6.43 21.87
N PRO A 610 -12.01 -5.66 21.49
CA PRO A 610 -11.17 -4.94 22.45
C PRO A 610 -12.01 -3.92 23.22
N SER A 611 -11.91 -3.96 24.55
CA SER A 611 -12.56 -2.99 25.44
C SER A 611 -11.91 -1.61 25.37
N THR A 612 -12.53 -0.60 25.97
CA THR A 612 -11.90 0.72 26.19
C THR A 612 -10.54 0.57 26.89
N GLN A 613 -10.43 -0.35 27.86
CA GLN A 613 -9.20 -0.61 28.61
C GLN A 613 -8.12 -1.23 27.71
N ASP A 614 -8.48 -2.17 26.84
CA ASP A 614 -7.58 -2.75 25.83
C ASP A 614 -7.04 -1.66 24.89
N LEU A 615 -7.90 -0.77 24.41
CA LEU A 615 -7.52 0.31 23.51
C LEU A 615 -6.59 1.34 24.21
N VAL A 616 -6.86 1.70 25.48
CA VAL A 616 -5.96 2.53 26.30
C VAL A 616 -4.61 1.83 26.54
N GLN A 617 -4.62 0.52 26.79
CA GLN A 617 -3.41 -0.30 26.94
C GLN A 617 -2.62 -0.36 25.63
N ALA A 618 -3.28 -0.49 24.48
CA ALA A 618 -2.67 -0.45 23.14
C ALA A 618 -1.98 0.89 22.83
N GLY A 619 -2.39 1.97 23.52
CA GLY A 619 -1.80 3.30 23.43
C GLY A 619 -2.77 4.39 22.96
N VAL A 620 -4.06 4.09 22.82
CA VAL A 620 -5.10 5.06 22.43
C VAL A 620 -5.39 6.01 23.58
N TRP A 621 -4.62 7.09 23.65
CA TRP A 621 -4.64 8.02 24.80
C TRP A 621 -5.89 8.91 24.86
N TRP A 622 -6.57 9.15 23.74
CA TRP A 622 -7.68 10.13 23.65
C TRP A 622 -9.05 9.60 24.08
N ILE A 623 -9.12 8.36 24.56
CA ILE A 623 -10.32 7.74 25.14
C ILE A 623 -10.17 7.45 26.65
N ASN A 624 -9.02 7.81 27.24
CA ASN A 624 -8.73 7.59 28.66
C ASN A 624 -9.34 8.72 29.49
N ARG A 625 -10.54 8.48 30.05
CA ARG A 625 -11.25 9.39 30.96
C ARG A 625 -10.80 9.17 32.40
N ASP A 626 -10.52 10.23 33.15
CA ASP A 626 -10.34 10.12 34.61
C ASP A 626 -11.64 10.47 35.34
N TRP A 627 -12.43 9.44 35.66
CA TRP A 627 -13.73 9.57 36.32
C TRP A 627 -13.66 10.12 37.76
N ASN A 628 -12.46 10.47 38.26
CA ASN A 628 -12.27 11.13 39.55
C ASN A 628 -12.10 12.66 39.45
N ASP A 629 -11.92 13.20 38.23
CA ASP A 629 -11.82 14.64 37.99
C ASP A 629 -13.09 15.15 37.30
N TYR A 630 -13.97 15.80 38.06
CA TYR A 630 -15.20 16.39 37.53
C TYR A 630 -14.95 17.50 36.50
N GLY A 631 -13.74 18.08 36.44
CA GLY A 631 -13.34 19.02 35.40
C GLY A 631 -13.23 18.40 33.99
N ASP A 632 -12.99 17.09 33.89
CA ASP A 632 -12.90 16.34 32.62
C ASP A 632 -14.29 15.85 32.13
N VAL A 633 -15.34 16.07 32.93
CA VAL A 633 -16.71 15.59 32.65
C VAL A 633 -17.62 16.70 32.13
N ASP A 634 -17.52 17.92 32.67
CA ASP A 634 -18.39 19.05 32.29
C ASP A 634 -17.90 19.83 31.04
N GLN A 635 -16.71 19.54 30.52
CA GLN A 635 -16.25 20.14 29.26
C GLN A 635 -16.95 19.53 28.04
N GLN A 636 -18.10 20.12 27.67
CA GLN A 636 -18.72 19.97 26.34
C GLN A 636 -17.89 20.68 25.25
N GLU A 637 -16.61 20.34 25.11
CA GLU A 637 -15.73 20.84 24.04
C GLU A 637 -15.58 19.83 22.88
N GLU A 638 -15.47 20.36 21.66
CA GLU A 638 -15.71 19.64 20.42
C GLU A 638 -14.62 18.60 20.01
N ASP A 639 -13.51 18.50 20.75
CA ASP A 639 -12.34 17.65 20.40
C ASP A 639 -12.30 16.28 21.12
N TYR A 640 -13.21 16.02 22.07
CA TYR A 640 -13.36 14.71 22.74
C TYR A 640 -14.06 13.66 21.87
N SER A 641 -13.43 13.39 20.73
CA SER A 641 -13.81 12.34 19.78
C SER A 641 -13.45 10.96 20.34
N ASP A 642 -14.45 10.22 20.85
CA ASP A 642 -14.37 8.77 21.17
C ASP A 642 -13.98 7.87 19.97
N LYS A 643 -13.79 8.44 18.76
CA LYS A 643 -13.51 7.70 17.53
C LYS A 643 -12.18 6.97 17.59
N VAL A 644 -12.20 5.68 17.29
CA VAL A 644 -11.00 4.82 17.19
C VAL A 644 -11.12 3.94 15.96
N TYR A 645 -10.43 4.32 14.87
CA TYR A 645 -10.32 3.49 13.68
C TYR A 645 -9.08 2.60 13.76
N PHE A 646 -9.29 1.29 13.68
CA PHE A 646 -8.27 0.24 13.76
C PHE A 646 -7.95 -0.30 12.36
N THR A 647 -6.66 -0.50 12.07
CA THR A 647 -6.09 -1.08 10.85
C THR A 647 -5.11 -2.18 11.23
N ARG A 648 -5.11 -3.31 10.53
CA ARG A 648 -4.10 -4.36 10.64
C ARG A 648 -3.38 -4.50 9.30
N LEU A 649 -2.10 -4.18 9.27
CA LEU A 649 -1.21 -4.46 8.14
C LEU A 649 -0.30 -5.63 8.48
N HIS A 650 -0.11 -6.53 7.53
CA HIS A 650 0.91 -7.58 7.57
C HIS A 650 1.95 -7.26 6.49
N VAL A 651 3.20 -7.22 6.89
CA VAL A 651 4.34 -6.87 6.02
C VAL A 651 5.35 -8.01 6.06
N ARG A 652 5.63 -8.61 4.91
CA ARG A 652 6.78 -9.52 4.71
C ARG A 652 7.91 -8.74 4.05
N TYR A 653 9.01 -8.54 4.77
CA TYR A 653 10.10 -7.66 4.39
C TYR A 653 11.46 -8.37 4.46
N ASN A 654 12.42 -7.88 3.68
CA ASN A 654 13.81 -8.31 3.64
C ASN A 654 14.67 -7.17 3.06
N ARG A 655 16.01 -7.24 3.20
CA ARG A 655 16.92 -6.17 2.75
C ARG A 655 16.74 -5.78 1.27
N LYS A 656 16.37 -6.75 0.41
CA LYS A 656 16.29 -6.62 -1.07
C LYS A 656 14.99 -5.99 -1.58
N SER A 657 13.88 -6.15 -0.85
CA SER A 657 12.56 -5.59 -1.20
C SER A 657 12.15 -4.40 -0.34
N PHE A 658 12.76 -4.23 0.84
CA PHE A 658 12.52 -3.10 1.74
C PHE A 658 13.80 -2.29 2.06
N PRO A 659 14.45 -1.64 1.07
CA PRO A 659 15.62 -0.80 1.32
C PRO A 659 15.29 0.44 2.18
N GLN A 660 14.01 0.78 2.34
CA GLN A 660 13.50 1.88 3.18
C GLN A 660 12.70 1.36 4.37
N ASP A 661 12.75 2.13 5.47
CA ASP A 661 11.79 2.02 6.56
C ASP A 661 10.35 2.25 6.08
N LEU A 662 9.37 1.69 6.78
CA LEU A 662 7.96 1.91 6.43
C LEU A 662 7.57 3.35 6.78
N MET A 663 7.18 4.14 5.79
CA MET A 663 6.64 5.48 5.95
C MET A 663 5.12 5.42 5.82
N PHE A 664 4.38 6.10 6.70
CA PHE A 664 2.93 5.99 6.79
C PHE A 664 2.20 7.32 6.58
N GLN A 665 0.93 7.22 6.17
CA GLN A 665 -0.05 8.31 6.21
C GLN A 665 -1.35 7.81 6.83
N VAL A 666 -2.03 8.69 7.57
CA VAL A 666 -3.42 8.49 7.96
C VAL A 666 -4.29 8.90 6.76
N THR A 667 -5.12 7.98 6.27
CA THR A 667 -6.05 8.23 5.17
C THR A 667 -7.44 8.56 5.71
N PRO A 668 -8.29 9.21 4.90
CA PRO A 668 -9.72 9.39 5.15
C PRO A 668 -10.55 8.13 4.87
N ASN A 669 -9.94 6.98 4.58
CA ASN A 669 -10.69 5.76 4.33
C ASN A 669 -11.20 5.17 5.65
N ILE A 670 -12.53 5.17 5.81
CA ILE A 670 -13.24 4.53 6.93
C ILE A 670 -14.01 3.28 6.49
N GLU A 671 -13.67 2.70 5.34
CA GLU A 671 -14.36 1.53 4.81
C GLU A 671 -14.12 0.32 5.71
N ASN A 672 -15.17 -0.41 6.04
CA ASN A 672 -15.05 -1.60 6.88
C ASN A 672 -14.56 -2.77 6.02
N TYR A 673 -13.46 -3.37 6.44
CA TYR A 673 -12.76 -4.42 5.71
C TYR A 673 -12.20 -5.47 6.68
N GLN A 674 -12.35 -6.74 6.31
CA GLN A 674 -11.77 -7.87 7.03
C GLN A 674 -11.43 -8.95 6.02
N ALA A 675 -10.25 -9.56 6.12
CA ALA A 675 -9.90 -10.75 5.34
C ALA A 675 -10.74 -11.95 5.85
N ARG A 676 -11.84 -12.26 5.15
CA ARG A 676 -12.71 -13.40 5.46
C ARG A 676 -12.90 -14.31 4.26
N TYR A 677 -12.82 -15.61 4.52
CA TYR A 677 -13.03 -16.69 3.56
C TYR A 677 -14.20 -17.53 4.03
N VAL A 678 -14.97 -18.07 3.10
CA VAL A 678 -16.28 -18.66 3.38
C VAL A 678 -16.26 -20.14 3.05
N ILE A 679 -16.66 -20.98 4.00
CA ILE A 679 -17.03 -22.37 3.75
C ILE A 679 -18.53 -22.52 3.97
N THR A 680 -19.17 -23.41 3.20
CA THR A 680 -20.59 -23.70 3.35
C THR A 680 -20.77 -25.20 3.52
N HIS A 681 -21.19 -25.56 4.72
CA HIS A 681 -21.63 -26.91 5.05
C HIS A 681 -22.79 -27.30 4.16
N PRO A 682 -22.69 -28.44 3.47
CA PRO A 682 -23.79 -28.96 2.67
C PRO A 682 -24.94 -29.38 3.58
N ALA A 683 -26.15 -29.40 3.02
CA ALA A 683 -27.32 -29.87 3.73
C ALA A 683 -27.19 -31.36 4.07
N THR A 684 -27.98 -31.82 5.03
CA THR A 684 -28.05 -33.24 5.44
C THR A 684 -29.51 -33.72 5.47
N GLY A 685 -29.72 -35.04 5.43
CA GLY A 685 -31.05 -35.65 5.31
C GLY A 685 -31.31 -36.18 3.89
N ASP A 686 -32.59 -36.31 3.52
CA ASP A 686 -33.02 -36.79 2.20
C ASP A 686 -33.04 -35.67 1.15
N PHE A 687 -32.79 -36.02 -0.10
CA PHE A 687 -32.80 -35.14 -1.28
C PHE A 687 -33.68 -35.67 -2.42
N ALA A 688 -34.53 -36.68 -2.17
CA ALA A 688 -35.39 -37.30 -3.19
C ALA A 688 -36.44 -36.34 -3.81
N CYS A 689 -36.77 -35.23 -3.13
CA CYS A 689 -37.63 -34.19 -3.68
C CYS A 689 -36.94 -33.41 -4.83
N ASP A 690 -37.71 -32.81 -5.75
CA ASP A 690 -37.11 -32.15 -6.93
C ASP A 690 -36.27 -30.91 -6.58
N ALA A 691 -36.57 -30.25 -5.45
CA ALA A 691 -35.72 -29.20 -4.91
C ALA A 691 -34.37 -29.74 -4.40
N GLY A 692 -34.34 -30.95 -3.83
CA GLY A 692 -33.12 -31.67 -3.45
C GLY A 692 -32.28 -32.06 -4.65
N LYS A 693 -32.89 -32.64 -5.70
CA LYS A 693 -32.23 -32.96 -6.97
C LYS A 693 -31.61 -31.71 -7.62
N LYS A 694 -32.31 -30.57 -7.58
CA LYS A 694 -31.80 -29.28 -8.05
C LYS A 694 -30.61 -28.83 -7.19
N TYR A 695 -30.76 -28.83 -5.87
CA TYR A 695 -29.70 -28.44 -4.93
C TYR A 695 -28.42 -29.25 -5.14
N LEU A 696 -28.49 -30.57 -5.30
CA LEU A 696 -27.33 -31.42 -5.54
C LEU A 696 -26.57 -31.06 -6.84
N LYS A 697 -27.28 -30.62 -7.89
CA LYS A 697 -26.67 -30.12 -9.12
C LYS A 697 -25.98 -28.76 -8.91
N GLU A 698 -26.59 -27.88 -8.13
CA GLU A 698 -26.04 -26.55 -7.81
C GLU A 698 -24.83 -26.66 -6.87
N LEU A 699 -24.88 -27.54 -5.86
CA LEU A 699 -23.77 -27.91 -4.97
C LEU A 699 -22.56 -28.44 -5.75
N LYS A 700 -22.78 -29.30 -6.75
CA LYS A 700 -21.72 -29.82 -7.61
C LYS A 700 -21.00 -28.71 -8.39
N GLN A 701 -21.74 -27.71 -8.88
CA GLN A 701 -21.14 -26.54 -9.54
C GLN A 701 -20.40 -25.65 -8.53
N ARG A 702 -21.04 -25.34 -7.40
CA ARG A 702 -20.46 -24.52 -6.32
C ARG A 702 -19.11 -25.07 -5.85
N ARG A 703 -18.99 -26.39 -5.70
CA ARG A 703 -17.76 -27.08 -5.32
C ARG A 703 -16.66 -27.05 -6.40
N ALA A 704 -17.03 -27.00 -7.68
CA ALA A 704 -16.06 -26.76 -8.74
C ALA A 704 -15.55 -25.31 -8.72
N ASP A 705 -16.44 -24.35 -8.49
CA ASP A 705 -16.09 -22.93 -8.39
C ASP A 705 -15.23 -22.63 -7.14
N GLU A 706 -15.52 -23.27 -6.00
CA GLU A 706 -14.72 -23.26 -4.78
C GLU A 706 -13.30 -23.82 -5.02
N MET A 707 -13.16 -24.88 -5.81
CA MET A 707 -11.86 -25.47 -6.17
C MET A 707 -11.05 -24.60 -7.15
N GLU A 708 -11.70 -23.97 -8.13
CA GLU A 708 -11.07 -22.96 -8.98
C GLU A 708 -10.62 -21.74 -8.15
N MET A 709 -11.44 -21.32 -7.16
CA MET A 709 -11.13 -20.23 -6.24
C MET A 709 -9.95 -20.56 -5.30
N LEU A 710 -9.89 -21.77 -4.72
CA LEU A 710 -8.74 -22.22 -3.93
C LEU A 710 -7.43 -22.06 -4.71
N THR A 711 -7.44 -22.54 -5.96
CA THR A 711 -6.28 -22.47 -6.86
C THR A 711 -5.92 -21.03 -7.23
N TYR A 712 -6.92 -20.18 -7.49
CA TYR A 712 -6.73 -18.75 -7.79
C TYR A 712 -6.15 -17.96 -6.60
N LEU A 713 -6.53 -18.31 -5.38
CA LEU A 713 -6.09 -17.62 -4.16
C LEU A 713 -4.71 -18.05 -3.68
N THR A 714 -4.44 -19.35 -3.69
CA THR A 714 -3.23 -19.95 -3.07
C THR A 714 -2.12 -20.29 -4.08
N GLY A 715 -2.42 -20.33 -5.38
CA GLY A 715 -1.54 -20.92 -6.38
C GLY A 715 -1.39 -22.45 -6.27
N LYS A 716 -2.14 -23.09 -5.34
CA LYS A 716 -2.10 -24.52 -5.04
C LYS A 716 -3.39 -25.22 -5.48
N ASN A 717 -3.27 -26.34 -6.17
CA ASN A 717 -4.40 -27.14 -6.64
C ASN A 717 -4.78 -28.23 -5.63
N TYR A 718 -5.86 -28.99 -5.84
CA TYR A 718 -6.32 -30.03 -4.89
C TYR A 718 -5.22 -30.99 -4.42
N SER A 719 -4.34 -31.44 -5.32
CA SER A 719 -3.27 -32.39 -5.01
C SER A 719 -2.05 -31.79 -4.28
N ASP A 720 -2.06 -30.49 -4.00
CA ASP A 720 -1.13 -29.82 -3.08
C ASP A 720 -1.63 -29.83 -1.60
N TRP A 721 -2.82 -30.41 -1.32
CA TRP A 721 -3.44 -30.40 0.02
C TRP A 721 -3.55 -31.80 0.63
N ASP A 722 -3.21 -31.91 1.91
CA ASP A 722 -3.49 -33.08 2.76
C ASP A 722 -4.99 -33.15 3.10
N VAL A 723 -5.82 -33.48 2.10
CA VAL A 723 -7.29 -33.57 2.27
C VAL A 723 -7.65 -34.87 2.98
N VAL A 724 -8.46 -34.77 4.03
CA VAL A 724 -9.05 -35.94 4.71
C VAL A 724 -9.97 -36.65 3.71
N ILE A 725 -9.64 -37.90 3.36
CA ILE A 725 -10.30 -38.66 2.29
C ILE A 725 -11.80 -38.89 2.56
N GLU A 726 -12.18 -38.94 3.84
CA GLU A 726 -13.57 -39.03 4.30
C GLU A 726 -13.90 -37.89 5.27
N GLU A 727 -14.27 -36.71 4.77
CA GLU A 727 -14.91 -35.70 5.61
C GLU A 727 -16.30 -36.20 6.06
N PRO A 728 -16.63 -36.24 7.36
CA PRO A 728 -17.93 -36.72 7.84
C PRO A 728 -19.11 -35.94 7.26
N GLU A 729 -18.89 -34.67 6.97
CA GLU A 729 -19.83 -33.71 6.36
C GLU A 729 -20.11 -34.06 4.88
N GLU A 730 -19.26 -34.85 4.20
CA GLU A 730 -19.52 -35.40 2.85
C GLU A 730 -20.28 -36.74 2.83
N LYS A 731 -20.62 -37.32 3.99
CA LYS A 731 -21.21 -38.68 4.06
C LYS A 731 -22.55 -38.81 3.31
N TYR A 732 -23.36 -37.76 3.29
CA TYR A 732 -24.72 -37.76 2.74
C TYR A 732 -24.81 -37.19 1.31
N ILE A 733 -23.67 -36.98 0.65
CA ILE A 733 -23.57 -36.33 -0.67
C ILE A 733 -23.23 -37.39 -1.74
N PRO A 734 -23.88 -37.36 -2.92
CA PRO A 734 -23.51 -38.21 -4.05
C PRO A 734 -22.02 -38.07 -4.42
N VAL A 735 -21.39 -39.18 -4.80
CA VAL A 735 -19.94 -39.25 -5.10
C VAL A 735 -19.57 -38.24 -6.19
N GLU A 736 -20.45 -38.03 -7.16
CA GLU A 736 -20.23 -37.14 -8.30
C GLU A 736 -20.15 -35.64 -7.92
N ALA A 737 -20.46 -35.28 -6.67
CA ALA A 737 -20.39 -33.92 -6.12
C ALA A 737 -19.34 -33.77 -4.99
N LYS A 738 -18.53 -34.81 -4.72
CA LYS A 738 -17.42 -34.76 -3.75
C LYS A 738 -16.19 -34.06 -4.35
N TYR A 739 -15.41 -33.36 -3.52
CA TYR A 739 -14.25 -32.60 -4.01
C TYR A 739 -13.21 -33.50 -4.71
N ALA A 740 -12.93 -34.68 -4.15
CA ALA A 740 -12.01 -35.66 -4.71
C ALA A 740 -12.37 -36.10 -6.15
N THR A 741 -13.67 -36.22 -6.44
CA THR A 741 -14.20 -36.64 -7.75
C THR A 741 -14.24 -35.49 -8.76
N LEU A 742 -14.35 -34.24 -8.29
CA LEU A 742 -14.34 -33.04 -9.12
C LEU A 742 -12.93 -32.58 -9.52
N ALA A 743 -11.95 -32.70 -8.62
CA ALA A 743 -10.62 -32.13 -8.79
C ALA A 743 -9.89 -32.52 -10.10
N PRO A 744 -9.91 -33.78 -10.59
CA PRO A 744 -9.24 -34.14 -11.83
C PRO A 744 -9.81 -33.42 -13.07
N LEU A 745 -11.12 -33.19 -13.10
CA LEU A 745 -11.85 -32.63 -14.24
C LEU A 745 -11.53 -31.14 -14.45
N ILE A 746 -11.35 -30.41 -13.34
CA ILE A 746 -11.08 -28.96 -13.33
C ILE A 746 -9.67 -28.65 -13.87
N ASN A 747 -8.69 -29.48 -13.50
CA ASN A 747 -7.30 -29.33 -13.94
C ASN A 747 -7.14 -29.42 -15.47
N ASP A 748 -7.99 -30.16 -16.16
CA ASP A 748 -7.90 -30.30 -17.62
C ASP A 748 -8.65 -29.19 -18.38
N LYS A 749 -9.81 -28.75 -17.85
CA LYS A 749 -10.51 -27.53 -18.30
C LYS A 749 -9.58 -26.30 -18.28
N SER A 750 -8.86 -26.07 -17.18
CA SER A 750 -7.95 -24.93 -17.00
C SER A 750 -6.85 -24.84 -18.07
N LYS A 751 -6.35 -25.98 -18.58
CA LYS A 751 -5.36 -26.01 -19.67
C LYS A 751 -5.98 -25.57 -20.99
N ARG A 752 -7.21 -26.02 -21.27
CA ARG A 752 -7.93 -25.78 -22.52
C ARG A 752 -8.28 -24.29 -22.69
N ASP A 753 -8.80 -23.66 -21.64
CA ASP A 753 -9.21 -22.25 -21.68
C ASP A 753 -8.01 -21.29 -21.88
N LYS A 754 -6.86 -21.60 -21.28
CA LYS A 754 -5.60 -20.85 -21.52
C LYS A 754 -5.18 -20.93 -22.99
N GLY A 755 -5.31 -22.09 -23.63
CA GLY A 755 -5.06 -22.27 -25.06
C GLY A 755 -5.95 -21.38 -25.94
N VAL A 756 -7.24 -21.29 -25.61
CA VAL A 756 -8.20 -20.41 -26.32
C VAL A 756 -7.83 -18.93 -26.13
N LEU A 757 -7.49 -18.51 -24.91
CA LEU A 757 -7.15 -17.11 -24.59
C LEU A 757 -5.93 -16.60 -25.40
N TYR A 758 -4.88 -17.41 -25.54
CA TYR A 758 -3.73 -17.03 -26.36
C TYR A 758 -4.08 -16.89 -27.84
N ALA A 759 -5.02 -17.70 -28.36
CA ALA A 759 -5.50 -17.59 -29.73
C ALA A 759 -6.33 -16.31 -29.96
N THR A 760 -7.25 -15.95 -29.05
CA THR A 760 -8.01 -14.69 -29.16
C THR A 760 -7.13 -13.45 -29.04
N ILE A 761 -6.11 -13.46 -28.17
CA ILE A 761 -5.14 -12.35 -28.08
C ILE A 761 -4.39 -12.18 -29.42
N GLY A 762 -3.98 -13.28 -30.07
CA GLY A 762 -3.38 -13.25 -31.41
C GLY A 762 -4.30 -12.62 -32.46
N ILE A 763 -5.60 -12.97 -32.44
CA ILE A 763 -6.61 -12.41 -33.35
C ILE A 763 -6.85 -10.92 -33.09
N VAL A 764 -6.96 -10.48 -31.83
CA VAL A 764 -7.15 -9.06 -31.47
C VAL A 764 -5.93 -8.21 -31.86
N GLY A 765 -4.72 -8.74 -31.71
CA GLY A 765 -3.49 -8.14 -32.24
C GLY A 765 -3.51 -7.96 -33.76
N LEU A 766 -4.00 -8.97 -34.50
CA LEU A 766 -4.15 -8.91 -35.96
C LEU A 766 -5.24 -7.93 -36.40
N ILE A 767 -6.37 -7.85 -35.68
CA ILE A 767 -7.43 -6.86 -35.95
C ILE A 767 -6.91 -5.43 -35.71
N SER A 768 -6.10 -5.23 -34.66
CA SER A 768 -5.46 -3.93 -34.37
C SER A 768 -4.51 -3.51 -35.50
N LEU A 769 -3.76 -4.46 -36.07
CA LEU A 769 -2.92 -4.24 -37.25
C LEU A 769 -3.74 -4.00 -38.53
N ALA A 770 -4.90 -4.64 -38.69
CA ALA A 770 -5.79 -4.41 -39.84
C ALA A 770 -6.41 -3.00 -39.81
N GLY A 771 -6.70 -2.45 -38.63
CA GLY A 771 -7.21 -1.09 -38.44
C GLY A 771 -6.32 0.01 -39.03
N PHE A 772 -4.99 -0.20 -39.07
CA PHE A 772 -4.04 0.73 -39.70
C PHE A 772 -4.20 0.86 -41.23
N ARG A 773 -4.96 -0.02 -41.89
CA ARG A 773 -4.92 -0.16 -43.37
C ARG A 773 -6.06 0.48 -44.16
N ARG A 774 -6.94 1.26 -43.52
CA ARG A 774 -8.06 1.97 -44.20
C ARG A 774 -8.04 3.50 -44.01
N LYS A 775 -7.19 4.18 -44.80
CA LYS A 775 -7.47 5.53 -45.34
C LYS A 775 -6.65 5.77 -46.61
N GLY A 776 -7.29 5.61 -47.77
CA GLY A 776 -6.67 5.76 -49.08
C GLY A 776 -7.62 5.29 -50.19
N LYS A 777 -7.93 6.19 -51.13
CA LYS A 777 -9.14 6.17 -52.00
C LYS A 777 -10.44 6.44 -51.20
N SER A 778 -11.46 7.08 -51.78
CA SER A 778 -11.60 7.63 -53.14
C SER A 778 -11.93 9.13 -53.13
N SER A 779 -11.85 9.75 -54.33
CA SER A 779 -12.46 11.04 -54.73
C SER A 779 -12.29 12.18 -53.73
#